data_AF-A0A914EQ15-F1
#
_entry.id   AF-A0A914EQ15-F1
#
_cell.length_a   1.000
_cell.length_b   1.000
_cell.length_c   1.000
_cell.angle_alpha   90.00
_cell.angle_beta   90.00
_cell.angle_gamma   90.00
#
_symmetry.space_group_name_H-M   'P 1'
#
loop_
_entity.id
_entity.type
_entity.pdbx_description
1 polymer ?
#
loop_
_entity_poly.entity_id
_entity_poly.type
_entity_poly.pdbx_seq_one_letter_code
_entity_poly.pdbx_strand_id
1 'polypeptide(L)'
;MKSIFEFDLVCAFDTFIFSLKQFLPLACVRDVNYSTAELHKKNEDGQWRQLKLNGEFLVELLIPSLLIDVEVNGVTYELEVDKKVATRALAVVVNIIDDLLEDWFPAIGTRFMHTSEGFLLVDRLVACPKCATNCLKSEDTRSISKGKNGPERLHLFSIEDCIFHSRSPDSPLKCPQHEKIQIEEIAPDVTFVDLPNQFIITADNMKRGKLVGRGAFGFVFLGFMKHKNEAYAEVALKVLEPVEQENDVRSSAQAAFEAFRLKWKNDAFENGARAYCIARQELNMLTDIQHPHATCLLGFCPQPITLAVELAPLGALDQILAKYRRSNVRLTLKVVQHTSIQIAKALEYLHTNRIIYRDLKSENVLVWRFPPPHSMTVEVHVKLGDYGISRHGYPSGVCKGYGGTEGFMAPEVIRYNGEREYTEKVDSFSYGMFLYELVSLKQPYDRQEQMKDFILEGGRPFLTDKELLFPSNVLDLIVTCWAESAEERPSSSQLIEITSAPEFIHLLDVALLNTEIHPEISVIGMQEPELEMDSSDPGINYQCLLPRSDNAVELFSFNQFGWIDSKIIRPVKHTKKITALHFIEENIWIGDEGGNIRMVCAATLSDLFIFSVSSLHPSLKIADPTIIDLGSVVGRQIATVVLRFSLVLCSYSGPERPQFLMCIELTEAIHVLTIVHSADDWQIWTGHDQSRLFIHHITSKNRLLYSNSVTHTGEQATVSHVVSNSTGVWSSLEESGKVFLWEKNAVLKKTLNCQKLLPMSESLSSMNVESIKGGHVTAMALTEGFGQQQLVVGTSAGVLVIVQAKEMIPLAVFRPFASEIERILCYPSFIPASLLQRELSQQSISSLTTQQSTEIETLSMKNSSSASPIGVNDIYDAVNRVKEKFSNMIVGQKTPQNMNPRLKEDYFVTIGTEYRSLLERFSQTSVEAEEPIRNRRCAIVWRTDDWIK
;
A
#
# COMPACT_ATOMS: atom_id res chain seq x y z
N MET A 1 25.68 0.26 -44.53
CA MET A 1 25.87 0.72 -43.14
C MET A 1 25.20 -0.22 -42.14
N LYS A 2 25.51 -1.51 -42.23
CA LYS A 2 25.33 -2.52 -41.18
C LYS A 2 26.72 -3.11 -40.98
N SER A 3 27.14 -3.31 -39.73
CA SER A 3 28.47 -3.73 -39.23
C SER A 3 29.54 -2.63 -39.04
N ILE A 4 29.48 -1.91 -37.90
CA ILE A 4 30.66 -1.29 -37.26
C ILE A 4 30.44 -1.32 -35.74
N PHE A 5 30.56 -2.48 -35.12
CA PHE A 5 30.80 -2.64 -33.69
C PHE A 5 31.47 -4.01 -33.54
N GLU A 6 32.80 -4.03 -33.67
CA GLU A 6 33.62 -5.17 -33.24
C GLU A 6 34.23 -4.76 -31.89
N PHE A 7 33.82 -5.44 -30.83
CA PHE A 7 34.48 -5.41 -29.53
C PHE A 7 35.32 -6.69 -29.45
N ASP A 8 36.64 -6.57 -29.64
CA ASP A 8 37.56 -7.69 -29.39
C ASP A 8 37.85 -7.77 -27.89
N LEU A 9 37.08 -8.61 -27.18
CA LEU A 9 37.39 -9.02 -25.80
C LEU A 9 38.10 -10.38 -25.84
N VAL A 10 39.40 -10.40 -25.57
CA VAL A 10 40.16 -11.64 -25.37
C VAL A 10 40.56 -11.74 -23.90
N CYS A 11 40.01 -12.71 -23.18
CA CYS A 11 40.40 -13.07 -21.81
C CYS A 11 40.97 -14.49 -21.75
N ALA A 12 42.12 -14.65 -21.11
CA ALA A 12 42.61 -15.93 -20.59
C ALA A 12 43.42 -15.69 -19.30
N PHE A 13 43.23 -16.56 -18.31
CA PHE A 13 43.55 -16.39 -16.88
C PHE A 13 45.05 -16.38 -16.48
N ASP A 14 45.27 -15.84 -15.28
CA ASP A 14 46.39 -15.98 -14.31
C ASP A 14 47.52 -14.92 -14.24
N THR A 15 47.22 -13.63 -14.44
CA THR A 15 47.97 -12.49 -13.82
C THR A 15 47.21 -11.15 -14.02
N PHE A 16 47.42 -10.16 -13.13
CA PHE A 16 46.86 -8.78 -13.04
C PHE A 16 45.88 -8.29 -14.13
N ILE A 17 44.71 -7.77 -13.73
CA ILE A 17 43.49 -7.91 -14.55
C ILE A 17 43.17 -6.74 -15.55
N PHE A 18 43.17 -5.41 -15.28
CA PHE A 18 42.91 -4.39 -16.35
C PHE A 18 43.37 -2.93 -16.08
N SER A 19 43.78 -2.20 -17.14
CA SER A 19 43.93 -0.73 -17.23
C SER A 19 43.00 -0.20 -18.34
N LEU A 20 42.10 0.74 -18.01
CA LEU A 20 41.12 1.31 -18.95
C LEU A 20 41.61 2.69 -19.41
N LYS A 21 41.90 2.85 -20.70
CA LYS A 21 42.22 4.16 -21.29
C LYS A 21 41.03 4.73 -22.04
N GLN A 22 40.72 5.98 -21.71
CA GLN A 22 39.69 6.76 -22.37
C GLN A 22 40.40 7.66 -23.38
N PHE A 23 40.29 7.33 -24.68
CA PHE A 23 40.73 8.22 -25.75
C PHE A 23 39.53 8.92 -26.35
N LEU A 24 39.54 10.25 -26.25
CA LEU A 24 38.54 11.05 -26.91
C LEU A 24 38.95 11.41 -28.31
N PRO A 25 37.98 11.36 -29.22
CA PRO A 25 38.21 11.70 -30.61
C PRO A 25 38.09 13.23 -30.84
N LEU A 26 37.73 14.03 -29.83
CA LEU A 26 37.79 15.51 -29.84
C LEU A 26 39.22 16.05 -29.93
N ALA A 27 40.19 15.23 -29.54
CA ALA A 27 41.61 15.52 -29.56
C ALA A 27 42.30 15.16 -30.90
N CYS A 28 41.55 14.65 -31.89
CA CYS A 28 42.08 14.11 -33.15
C CYS A 28 43.21 13.08 -32.93
N VAL A 29 43.05 12.20 -31.94
CA VAL A 29 43.99 11.10 -31.68
C VAL A 29 43.33 9.79 -32.09
N ARG A 30 44.00 9.04 -32.98
CA ARG A 30 43.65 7.67 -33.38
C ARG A 30 44.94 6.85 -33.45
N ASP A 31 44.86 5.53 -33.41
CA ASP A 31 45.94 4.62 -33.84
C ASP A 31 47.32 4.79 -33.15
N VAL A 32 47.34 5.15 -31.86
CA VAL A 32 48.60 5.31 -31.12
C VAL A 32 49.32 3.95 -31.03
N ASN A 33 50.51 3.86 -31.63
CA ASN A 33 51.33 2.65 -31.52
C ASN A 33 51.98 2.55 -30.13
N TYR A 34 51.28 1.88 -29.20
CA TYR A 34 51.73 1.68 -27.82
C TYR A 34 53.00 0.85 -27.68
N SER A 35 53.40 0.08 -28.71
CA SER A 35 54.65 -0.67 -28.68
C SER A 35 55.90 0.23 -28.78
N THR A 36 55.73 1.44 -29.32
CA THR A 36 56.82 2.40 -29.55
C THR A 36 56.77 3.62 -28.62
N ALA A 37 55.66 3.84 -27.92
CA ALA A 37 55.48 4.99 -27.04
C ALA A 37 55.99 4.72 -25.61
N GLU A 38 56.79 5.64 -25.05
CA GLU A 38 57.11 5.63 -23.63
C GLU A 38 55.95 6.24 -22.84
N LEU A 39 55.19 5.41 -22.13
CA LEU A 39 54.09 5.87 -21.30
C LEU A 39 54.60 6.49 -20.00
N HIS A 40 54.13 7.69 -19.68
CA HIS A 40 54.46 8.39 -18.44
C HIS A 40 53.20 8.74 -17.66
N LYS A 41 53.18 8.45 -16.35
CA LYS A 41 52.11 8.82 -15.40
C LYS A 41 52.76 9.44 -14.16
N LYS A 42 52.03 10.28 -13.43
CA LYS A 42 52.41 10.68 -12.08
C LYS A 42 52.28 9.50 -11.09
N ASN A 43 53.24 9.37 -10.18
CA ASN A 43 53.10 8.53 -8.99
C ASN A 43 52.40 9.30 -7.85
N GLU A 44 52.21 8.66 -6.69
CA GLU A 44 51.59 9.27 -5.50
C GLU A 44 52.31 10.54 -5.02
N ASP A 45 53.63 10.63 -5.22
CA ASP A 45 54.43 11.82 -4.89
C ASP A 45 54.28 12.96 -5.94
N GLY A 46 53.43 12.78 -6.96
CA GLY A 46 53.22 13.73 -8.05
C GLY A 46 54.36 13.80 -9.07
N GLN A 47 55.33 12.88 -9.05
CA GLN A 47 56.46 12.82 -9.97
C GLN A 47 56.13 11.99 -11.22
N TRP A 48 56.51 12.48 -12.40
CA TRP A 48 56.37 11.74 -13.65
C TRP A 48 57.32 10.55 -13.72
N ARG A 49 56.77 9.34 -13.84
CA ARG A 49 57.53 8.10 -14.01
C ARG A 49 57.04 7.33 -15.22
N GLN A 50 57.92 6.51 -15.78
CA GLN A 50 57.57 5.60 -16.86
C GLN A 50 56.66 4.50 -16.33
N LEU A 51 55.50 4.33 -16.96
CA LEU A 51 54.58 3.23 -16.73
C LEU A 51 55.03 2.02 -17.58
N LYS A 52 55.37 0.91 -16.93
CA LYS A 52 55.78 -0.32 -17.61
C LYS A 52 54.60 -1.29 -17.66
N LEU A 53 54.10 -1.58 -18.85
CA LEU A 53 52.94 -2.47 -19.07
C LEU A 53 53.21 -3.96 -18.84
N ASN A 54 54.29 -4.33 -18.14
CA ASN A 54 54.68 -5.73 -17.98
C ASN A 54 53.68 -6.44 -17.05
N GLY A 55 52.76 -7.21 -17.62
CA GLY A 55 51.69 -7.89 -16.88
C GLY A 55 50.43 -7.04 -16.68
N GLU A 56 50.27 -5.93 -17.41
CA GLU A 56 49.06 -5.10 -17.39
C GLU A 56 48.25 -5.29 -18.69
N PHE A 57 46.93 -5.46 -18.61
CA PHE A 57 46.06 -5.47 -19.79
C PHE A 57 45.55 -4.07 -20.10
N LEU A 58 45.54 -3.70 -21.38
CA LEU A 58 45.09 -2.41 -21.83
C LEU A 58 43.74 -2.54 -22.56
N VAL A 59 42.72 -1.83 -22.09
CA VAL A 59 41.45 -1.67 -22.79
C VAL A 59 41.36 -0.24 -23.30
N GLU A 60 41.28 -0.09 -24.62
CA GLU A 60 41.14 1.20 -25.28
C GLU A 60 39.68 1.42 -25.68
N LEU A 61 39.10 2.54 -25.23
CA LEU A 61 37.78 2.96 -25.66
C LEU A 61 37.90 3.89 -26.87
N LEU A 62 37.51 3.39 -28.03
CA LEU A 62 37.44 4.17 -29.27
C LEU A 62 36.02 4.69 -29.49
N ILE A 63 35.86 6.01 -29.41
CA ILE A 63 34.60 6.67 -29.74
C ILE A 63 34.72 7.31 -31.13
N PRO A 64 33.73 7.13 -32.02
CA PRO A 64 33.78 7.76 -33.34
C PRO A 64 33.77 9.30 -33.23
N SER A 65 34.79 9.98 -33.73
CA SER A 65 34.68 11.38 -34.20
C SER A 65 35.01 11.40 -35.67
N LEU A 66 34.00 11.57 -36.50
CA LEU A 66 34.16 11.75 -37.93
C LEU A 66 34.30 13.24 -38.22
N LEU A 67 35.27 13.55 -39.06
CA LEU A 67 35.42 14.83 -39.71
C LEU A 67 35.35 14.56 -41.21
N ILE A 68 34.34 15.12 -41.87
CA ILE A 68 34.07 14.87 -43.29
C ILE A 68 34.01 16.20 -44.01
N ASP A 69 34.96 16.41 -44.92
CA ASP A 69 34.90 17.53 -45.85
C ASP A 69 33.93 17.20 -46.99
N VAL A 70 32.91 18.03 -47.15
CA VAL A 70 31.88 17.91 -48.18
C VAL A 70 31.93 19.15 -49.06
N GLU A 71 32.24 18.97 -50.34
CA GLU A 71 32.21 20.07 -51.30
C GLU A 71 30.82 20.20 -51.92
N VAL A 72 30.17 21.35 -51.72
CA VAL A 72 28.86 21.67 -52.32
C VAL A 72 28.98 23.01 -53.04
N ASN A 73 28.77 23.01 -54.36
CA ASN A 73 28.85 24.20 -55.21
C ASN A 73 30.19 24.96 -55.14
N GLY A 74 31.32 24.24 -54.95
CA GLY A 74 32.65 24.84 -54.82
C GLY A 74 32.92 25.45 -53.44
N VAL A 75 32.05 25.22 -52.46
CA VAL A 75 32.28 25.54 -51.04
C VAL A 75 32.50 24.25 -50.28
N THR A 76 33.63 24.14 -49.58
CA THR A 76 33.92 23.01 -48.69
C THR A 76 33.24 23.24 -47.34
N TYR A 77 32.43 22.28 -46.92
CA TYR A 77 31.79 22.22 -45.61
C TYR A 77 32.47 21.12 -44.79
N GLU A 78 32.89 21.43 -43.57
CA GLU A 78 33.46 20.46 -42.64
C GLU A 78 32.33 19.96 -41.72
N LEU A 79 31.98 18.69 -41.83
CA LEU A 79 31.03 18.03 -40.95
C LEU A 79 31.78 17.34 -39.82
N GLU A 80 31.61 17.83 -38.60
CA GLU A 80 32.17 17.21 -37.38
C GLU A 80 31.09 16.48 -36.57
N VAL A 81 31.50 15.48 -35.79
CA VAL A 81 30.61 14.82 -34.82
C VAL A 81 30.22 15.79 -33.71
N ASP A 82 28.92 15.82 -33.38
CA ASP A 82 28.42 16.60 -32.26
C ASP A 82 29.10 16.16 -30.95
N LYS A 83 29.84 17.10 -30.36
CA LYS A 83 30.64 16.86 -29.15
C LYS A 83 29.79 16.33 -27.99
N LYS A 84 28.56 16.85 -27.80
CA LYS A 84 27.68 16.44 -26.71
C LYS A 84 27.17 15.02 -26.90
N VAL A 85 26.85 14.66 -28.14
CA VAL A 85 26.41 13.29 -28.47
C VAL A 85 27.55 12.30 -28.25
N ALA A 86 28.77 12.65 -28.67
CA ALA A 86 29.96 11.83 -28.42
C ALA A 86 30.26 11.69 -26.91
N THR A 87 30.18 12.78 -26.14
CA THR A 87 30.34 12.72 -24.68
C THR A 87 29.25 11.87 -24.02
N ARG A 88 28.01 11.93 -24.50
CA ARG A 88 26.94 11.09 -23.95
C ARG A 88 27.19 9.62 -24.20
N ALA A 89 27.62 9.25 -25.41
CA ALA A 89 28.02 7.89 -25.71
C ALA A 89 29.16 7.42 -24.79
N LEU A 90 30.15 8.29 -24.55
CA LEU A 90 31.24 8.02 -23.64
C LEU A 90 30.77 7.78 -22.21
N ALA A 91 29.98 8.70 -21.67
CA ALA A 91 29.41 8.62 -20.35
C ALA A 91 28.65 7.30 -20.13
N VAL A 92 27.83 6.89 -21.10
CA VAL A 92 27.09 5.62 -21.04
C VAL A 92 28.04 4.42 -21.04
N VAL A 93 29.04 4.39 -21.93
CA VAL A 93 30.02 3.30 -22.01
C VAL A 93 30.83 3.19 -20.72
N VAL A 94 31.31 4.33 -20.19
CA VAL A 94 32.06 4.38 -18.93
C VAL A 94 31.19 3.90 -17.76
N ASN A 95 29.92 4.30 -17.72
CA ASN A 95 28.98 3.84 -16.70
C ASN A 95 28.72 2.33 -16.78
N ILE A 96 28.55 1.77 -17.99
CA ILE A 96 28.40 0.32 -18.17
C ILE A 96 29.63 -0.44 -17.68
N ILE A 97 30.84 0.09 -17.90
CA ILE A 97 32.07 -0.52 -17.41
C ILE A 97 32.18 -0.41 -15.89
N ASP A 98 31.84 0.75 -15.31
CA ASP A 98 31.73 0.93 -13.85
C ASP A 98 30.78 -0.11 -13.26
N ASP A 99 29.55 -0.20 -13.78
CA ASP A 99 28.53 -1.14 -13.30
C ASP A 99 28.99 -2.60 -13.47
N LEU A 100 29.62 -2.96 -14.60
CA LEU A 100 30.16 -4.30 -14.83
C LEU A 100 31.23 -4.66 -13.79
N LEU A 101 32.17 -3.76 -13.55
CA LEU A 101 33.26 -3.99 -12.61
C LEU A 101 32.75 -4.09 -11.18
N GLU A 102 31.86 -3.18 -10.77
CA GLU A 102 31.26 -3.18 -9.43
C GLU A 102 30.41 -4.43 -9.18
N ASP A 103 29.57 -4.82 -10.16
CA ASP A 103 28.57 -5.85 -9.95
C ASP A 103 29.09 -7.27 -10.24
N TRP A 104 29.98 -7.45 -11.21
CA TRP A 104 30.47 -8.77 -11.65
C TRP A 104 31.90 -9.07 -11.23
N PHE A 105 32.71 -8.04 -10.98
CA PHE A 105 34.12 -8.17 -10.59
C PHE A 105 34.47 -7.34 -9.34
N PRO A 106 33.71 -7.44 -8.24
CA PRO A 106 33.84 -6.53 -7.08
C PRO A 106 35.24 -6.52 -6.46
N ALA A 107 35.97 -7.63 -6.57
CA ALA A 107 37.36 -7.79 -6.14
C ALA A 107 38.37 -6.87 -6.86
N ILE A 108 37.98 -6.24 -7.97
CA ILE A 108 38.77 -5.23 -8.68
C ILE A 108 37.96 -3.98 -9.04
N GLY A 109 36.62 -4.02 -8.98
CA GLY A 109 35.75 -2.93 -9.40
C GLY A 109 35.53 -1.82 -8.38
N THR A 110 35.86 -2.05 -7.12
CA THR A 110 35.82 -0.98 -6.12
C THR A 110 36.95 0.02 -6.42
N ARG A 111 36.58 1.25 -6.80
CA ARG A 111 37.53 2.36 -6.99
C ARG A 111 38.42 2.52 -5.75
N PHE A 112 39.69 2.82 -5.96
CA PHE A 112 40.71 2.95 -4.90
C PHE A 112 41.11 1.65 -4.19
N MET A 113 40.80 0.48 -4.73
CA MET A 113 41.45 -0.74 -4.26
C MET A 113 42.87 -0.84 -4.79
N HIS A 114 43.81 -0.96 -3.84
CA HIS A 114 45.23 -1.05 -4.11
C HIS A 114 45.77 -2.45 -3.82
N THR A 115 46.81 -2.84 -4.53
CA THR A 115 47.66 -3.96 -4.13
C THR A 115 48.38 -3.66 -2.81
N SER A 116 49.00 -4.66 -2.20
CA SER A 116 49.91 -4.46 -1.07
C SER A 116 51.09 -3.52 -1.37
N GLU A 117 51.34 -3.26 -2.66
CA GLU A 117 52.38 -2.36 -3.15
C GLU A 117 51.86 -0.96 -3.51
N GLY A 118 50.57 -0.67 -3.27
CA GLY A 118 49.97 0.66 -3.50
C GLY A 118 49.46 0.91 -4.93
N PHE A 119 49.51 -0.06 -5.84
CA PHE A 119 49.01 0.11 -7.20
C PHE A 119 47.49 -0.10 -7.28
N LEU A 120 46.78 0.80 -7.94
CA LEU A 120 45.35 0.63 -8.25
C LEU A 120 45.14 -0.63 -9.10
N LEU A 121 44.14 -1.43 -8.75
CA LEU A 121 43.78 -2.63 -9.52
C LEU A 121 43.14 -2.29 -10.87
N VAL A 122 42.45 -1.14 -10.94
CA VAL A 122 41.90 -0.57 -12.16
C VAL A 122 42.25 0.92 -12.18
N ASP A 123 42.93 1.35 -13.24
CA ASP A 123 43.39 2.73 -13.41
C ASP A 123 42.79 3.33 -14.68
N ARG A 124 42.14 4.49 -14.54
CA ARG A 124 41.54 5.21 -15.68
C ARG A 124 42.44 6.34 -16.12
N LEU A 125 42.93 6.22 -17.35
CA LEU A 125 43.91 7.15 -17.87
C LEU A 125 43.41 7.82 -19.15
N VAL A 126 43.64 9.12 -19.24
CA VAL A 126 43.43 9.95 -20.42
C VAL A 126 44.77 10.50 -20.87
N ALA A 127 45.03 10.55 -22.17
CA ALA A 127 46.34 10.99 -22.67
C ALA A 127 46.34 12.46 -23.07
N CYS A 128 47.54 13.07 -23.04
CA CYS A 128 47.77 14.35 -23.71
C CYS A 128 47.52 14.20 -25.22
N PRO A 129 46.56 14.96 -25.80
CA PRO A 129 46.26 14.94 -27.24
C PRO A 129 47.50 15.14 -28.09
N LYS A 130 48.27 16.17 -27.73
CA LYS A 130 49.46 16.60 -28.48
C LYS A 130 50.61 15.59 -28.39
N CYS A 131 50.79 14.93 -27.24
CA CYS A 131 51.76 13.82 -27.15
C CYS A 131 51.34 12.67 -28.07
N ALA A 132 50.05 12.32 -28.04
CA ALA A 132 49.55 11.20 -28.82
C ALA A 132 49.61 11.46 -30.34
N THR A 133 49.31 12.70 -30.78
CA THR A 133 49.49 13.11 -32.18
C THR A 133 50.95 13.05 -32.64
N ASN A 134 51.90 13.37 -31.76
CA ASN A 134 53.31 13.26 -32.11
C ASN A 134 53.70 11.78 -32.33
N CYS A 135 53.22 10.87 -31.46
CA CYS A 135 53.50 9.44 -31.59
C CYS A 135 53.05 8.89 -32.96
N LEU A 136 51.96 9.42 -33.53
CA LEU A 136 51.46 9.07 -34.87
C LEU A 136 52.37 9.53 -36.02
N LYS A 137 52.82 10.79 -35.99
CA LYS A 137 53.61 11.39 -37.09
C LYS A 137 54.97 10.73 -37.28
N SER A 138 55.45 10.00 -36.28
CA SER A 138 56.71 9.26 -36.33
C SER A 138 56.72 8.10 -37.33
N GLU A 139 55.56 7.57 -37.73
CA GLU A 139 55.46 6.51 -38.75
C GLU A 139 55.44 7.05 -40.19
N ASP A 140 54.72 8.15 -40.45
CA ASP A 140 54.60 8.74 -41.80
C ASP A 140 55.89 9.45 -42.27
N THR A 141 56.73 9.90 -41.34
CA THR A 141 57.96 10.64 -41.65
C THR A 141 59.23 9.80 -41.51
N ARG A 142 59.27 8.62 -42.13
CA ARG A 142 60.55 7.91 -42.42
C ARG A 142 61.39 8.57 -43.52
N SER A 143 61.21 9.87 -43.77
CA SER A 143 62.18 10.66 -44.53
C SER A 143 62.52 11.98 -43.82
N ILE A 144 63.71 11.97 -43.22
CA ILE A 144 64.60 13.12 -43.00
C ILE A 144 64.12 14.17 -41.96
N SER A 145 64.48 13.96 -40.70
CA SER A 145 65.24 14.99 -39.96
C SER A 145 66.06 14.36 -38.81
N LYS A 146 67.34 14.73 -38.76
CA LYS A 146 68.29 14.34 -37.73
C LYS A 146 68.04 15.17 -36.48
N GLY A 147 67.85 14.50 -35.33
CA GLY A 147 68.11 15.08 -34.02
C GLY A 147 66.98 14.98 -33.00
N LYS A 148 66.69 13.77 -32.51
CA LYS A 148 66.31 13.43 -31.12
C LYS A 148 66.14 11.90 -31.03
N ASN A 149 67.21 11.19 -30.66
CA ASN A 149 67.19 9.73 -30.47
C ASN A 149 66.61 9.37 -29.10
N GLY A 150 65.29 9.30 -29.01
CA GLY A 150 64.58 8.69 -27.89
C GLY A 150 63.15 8.36 -28.31
N PRO A 151 62.53 7.29 -27.75
CA PRO A 151 61.11 7.00 -27.97
C PRO A 151 60.24 8.20 -27.58
N GLU A 152 59.14 8.38 -28.31
CA GLU A 152 58.22 9.48 -28.03
C GLU A 152 57.47 9.24 -26.71
N ARG A 153 57.47 10.25 -25.83
CA ARG A 153 56.86 10.16 -24.50
C ARG A 153 55.39 10.56 -24.53
N LEU A 154 54.52 9.62 -24.18
CA LEU A 154 53.10 9.84 -24.03
C LEU A 154 52.76 10.09 -22.57
N HIS A 155 52.38 11.33 -22.24
CA HIS A 155 51.96 11.71 -20.90
C HIS A 155 50.48 11.37 -20.69
N LEU A 156 50.20 10.58 -19.66
CA LEU A 156 48.89 10.12 -19.24
C LEU A 156 48.50 10.78 -17.91
N PHE A 157 47.24 11.15 -17.79
CA PHE A 157 46.64 11.73 -16.58
C PHE A 157 45.58 10.76 -16.07
N SER A 158 45.49 10.61 -14.76
CA SER A 158 44.38 9.85 -14.19
C SER A 158 43.07 10.63 -14.34
N ILE A 159 41.95 9.91 -14.36
CA ILE A 159 40.64 10.56 -14.36
C ILE A 159 40.45 11.37 -13.07
N GLU A 160 41.02 10.92 -11.96
CA GLU A 160 41.01 11.62 -10.67
C GLU A 160 41.79 12.94 -10.73
N ASP A 161 42.93 12.99 -11.44
CA ASP A 161 43.66 14.23 -11.73
C ASP A 161 42.77 15.20 -12.53
N CYS A 162 42.07 14.70 -13.55
CA CYS A 162 41.16 15.51 -14.36
C CYS A 162 40.01 16.04 -13.52
N ILE A 163 39.43 15.19 -12.68
CA ILE A 163 38.37 15.52 -11.74
C ILE A 163 38.84 16.59 -10.74
N PHE A 164 40.03 16.46 -10.15
CA PHE A 164 40.60 17.45 -9.23
C PHE A 164 40.87 18.80 -9.91
N HIS A 165 41.51 18.78 -11.08
CA HIS A 165 41.89 19.99 -11.81
C HIS A 165 40.69 20.69 -12.46
N SER A 166 39.61 19.98 -12.80
CA SER A 166 38.36 20.57 -13.32
C SER A 166 37.68 21.49 -12.30
N ARG A 167 37.92 21.25 -11.01
CA ARG A 167 37.37 22.04 -9.89
C ARG A 167 38.27 23.14 -9.39
N SER A 168 39.53 23.15 -9.83
CA SER A 168 40.57 24.05 -9.35
C SER A 168 40.97 25.02 -10.45
N PRO A 169 40.18 26.09 -10.72
CA PRO A 169 40.47 27.01 -11.82
C PRO A 169 41.86 27.66 -11.74
N ASP A 170 42.38 27.83 -10.52
CA ASP A 170 43.73 28.37 -10.26
C ASP A 170 44.87 27.36 -10.51
N SER A 171 44.55 26.08 -10.68
CA SER A 171 45.51 24.98 -10.90
C SER A 171 45.10 24.19 -12.14
N PRO A 172 45.40 24.68 -13.36
CA PRO A 172 45.05 23.97 -14.58
C PRO A 172 45.89 22.71 -14.77
N LEU A 173 45.32 21.69 -15.42
CA LEU A 173 46.04 20.47 -15.80
C LEU A 173 47.14 20.81 -16.82
N LYS A 174 48.38 20.36 -16.56
CA LYS A 174 49.56 20.67 -17.40
C LYS A 174 50.30 19.43 -17.85
N CYS A 175 50.58 19.36 -19.15
CA CYS A 175 51.53 18.43 -19.74
C CYS A 175 52.96 18.97 -19.64
N PRO A 176 53.96 18.14 -19.26
CA PRO A 176 55.36 18.54 -19.25
C PRO A 176 55.91 19.01 -20.61
N GLN A 177 55.29 18.57 -21.72
CA GLN A 177 55.74 18.88 -23.08
C GLN A 177 54.92 19.98 -23.77
N HIS A 178 53.63 20.12 -23.43
CA HIS A 178 52.69 20.90 -24.24
C HIS A 178 51.84 21.92 -23.44
N GLU A 179 52.25 22.20 -22.20
CA GLU A 179 51.62 23.17 -21.28
C GLU A 179 50.17 22.83 -20.89
N LYS A 180 49.26 23.83 -20.85
CA LYS A 180 47.88 23.70 -20.37
C LYS A 180 47.06 22.79 -21.29
N ILE A 181 46.37 21.82 -20.69
CA ILE A 181 45.40 20.95 -21.38
C ILE A 181 43.98 21.34 -20.96
N GLN A 182 43.07 21.37 -21.93
CA GLN A 182 41.66 21.57 -21.67
C GLN A 182 41.01 20.25 -21.29
N ILE A 183 40.43 20.18 -20.10
CA ILE A 183 39.83 18.94 -19.58
C ILE A 183 38.60 18.56 -20.39
N GLU A 184 37.83 19.54 -20.88
CA GLU A 184 36.70 19.31 -21.80
C GLU A 184 37.11 18.56 -23.08
N GLU A 185 38.37 18.64 -23.53
CA GLU A 185 38.85 17.92 -24.72
C GLU A 185 39.25 16.47 -24.43
N ILE A 186 39.72 16.20 -23.20
CA ILE A 186 40.31 14.90 -22.80
C ILE A 186 39.48 14.10 -21.80
N ALA A 187 38.48 14.70 -21.16
CA ALA A 187 37.54 14.11 -20.21
C ALA A 187 36.24 14.97 -20.13
N PRO A 188 35.43 15.07 -21.20
CA PRO A 188 34.23 15.89 -21.23
C PRO A 188 33.09 15.36 -20.35
N ASP A 189 33.10 14.07 -19.99
CA ASP A 189 32.18 13.47 -19.02
C ASP A 189 32.45 14.00 -17.60
N VAL A 190 33.73 14.23 -17.26
CA VAL A 190 34.14 14.87 -15.99
C VAL A 190 33.62 16.31 -15.87
N THR A 191 33.46 16.99 -17.01
CA THR A 191 32.92 18.36 -17.09
C THR A 191 31.43 18.39 -17.44
N PHE A 192 30.77 17.23 -17.47
CA PHE A 192 29.32 17.08 -17.68
C PHE A 192 28.80 17.66 -19.02
N VAL A 193 29.60 17.62 -20.07
CA VAL A 193 29.23 18.12 -21.42
C VAL A 193 28.07 17.32 -22.05
N ASP A 194 27.84 16.09 -21.59
CA ASP A 194 26.75 15.21 -22.01
C ASP A 194 25.36 15.66 -21.54
N LEU A 195 25.30 16.47 -20.47
CA LEU A 195 24.04 16.90 -19.87
C LEU A 195 23.29 17.88 -20.80
N PRO A 196 21.96 17.72 -20.96
CA PRO A 196 21.14 18.69 -21.67
C PRO A 196 21.23 20.08 -21.04
N ASN A 197 21.39 21.12 -21.88
CA ASN A 197 21.49 22.52 -21.45
C ASN A 197 20.32 22.99 -20.56
N GLN A 198 19.16 22.35 -20.63
CA GLN A 198 18.00 22.70 -19.81
C GLN A 198 18.21 22.43 -18.31
N PHE A 199 19.10 21.50 -17.96
CA PHE A 199 19.43 21.15 -16.59
C PHE A 199 20.64 21.91 -16.07
N ILE A 200 21.53 22.43 -16.93
CA ILE A 200 22.76 23.10 -16.47
C ILE A 200 22.44 24.49 -15.94
N ILE A 201 22.90 24.79 -14.72
CA ILE A 201 22.68 26.06 -14.02
C ILE A 201 24.00 26.58 -13.45
N THR A 202 24.23 27.89 -13.60
CA THR A 202 25.40 28.56 -13.04
C THR A 202 25.21 28.88 -11.56
N ALA A 203 26.32 28.92 -10.80
CA ALA A 203 26.29 29.25 -9.38
C ALA A 203 25.59 30.60 -9.10
N ASP A 204 25.75 31.60 -9.96
CA ASP A 204 25.10 32.92 -9.82
C ASP A 204 23.56 32.87 -9.86
N ASN A 205 23.01 31.85 -10.54
CA ASN A 205 21.57 31.63 -10.66
C ASN A 205 21.03 30.76 -9.52
N MET A 206 21.87 30.42 -8.54
CA MET A 206 21.48 29.70 -7.33
C MET A 206 21.78 30.52 -6.09
N LYS A 207 20.84 30.54 -5.16
CA LYS A 207 21.04 31.09 -3.81
C LYS A 207 20.75 30.01 -2.80
N ARG A 208 21.68 29.80 -1.88
CA ARG A 208 21.54 28.82 -0.81
C ARG A 208 20.95 29.49 0.42
N GLY A 209 20.02 28.81 1.07
CA GLY A 209 19.42 29.17 2.34
C GLY A 209 19.80 28.19 3.43
N LYS A 210 18.87 27.96 4.36
CA LYS A 210 19.09 27.13 5.55
C LYS A 210 19.35 25.66 5.20
N LEU A 211 20.16 24.99 6.03
CA LEU A 211 20.30 23.54 5.98
C LEU A 211 18.97 22.87 6.39
N VAL A 212 18.44 21.97 5.55
CA VAL A 212 17.16 21.26 5.78
C VAL A 212 17.34 19.77 6.04
N GLY A 213 18.45 19.18 5.61
CA GLY A 213 18.72 17.76 5.83
C GLY A 213 20.16 17.36 5.55
N ARG A 214 20.50 16.13 5.91
CA ARG A 214 21.78 15.48 5.63
C ARG A 214 21.50 14.08 5.10
N GLY A 215 22.03 13.75 3.93
CA GLY A 215 21.98 12.39 3.37
C GLY A 215 23.28 11.63 3.62
N ALA A 216 23.36 10.40 3.10
CA ALA A 216 24.57 9.58 3.17
C ALA A 216 25.78 10.24 2.46
N PHE A 217 25.50 11.08 1.45
CA PHE A 217 26.48 11.54 0.47
C PHE A 217 26.69 13.06 0.45
N GLY A 218 25.91 13.83 1.22
CA GLY A 218 26.01 15.29 1.21
C GLY A 218 24.99 15.98 2.11
N PHE A 219 24.86 17.29 1.92
CA PHE A 219 23.98 18.15 2.69
C PHE A 219 22.89 18.74 1.81
N VAL A 220 21.66 18.77 2.31
CA VAL A 220 20.51 19.33 1.58
C VAL A 220 20.16 20.67 2.21
N PHE A 221 20.19 21.72 1.39
CA PHE A 221 19.82 23.07 1.77
C PHE A 221 18.51 23.46 1.10
N LEU A 222 17.71 24.27 1.78
CA LEU A 222 16.74 25.12 1.10
C LEU A 222 17.53 26.02 0.16
N GLY A 223 17.09 26.18 -1.09
CA GLY A 223 17.69 27.11 -2.01
C GLY A 223 16.67 27.75 -2.92
N PHE A 224 17.17 28.69 -3.72
CA PHE A 224 16.41 29.42 -4.70
C PHE A 224 17.15 29.34 -6.02
N MET A 225 16.45 28.93 -7.06
CA MET A 225 17.01 28.77 -8.40
C MET A 225 16.28 29.69 -9.38
N LYS A 226 17.02 30.25 -10.35
CA LYS A 226 16.46 31.01 -11.46
C LYS A 226 16.63 30.25 -12.78
N HIS A 227 15.52 29.91 -13.44
CA HIS A 227 15.53 29.36 -14.82
C HIS A 227 15.24 30.49 -15.82
N LYS A 228 16.03 30.59 -16.90
CA LYS A 228 15.78 31.41 -18.12
C LYS A 228 14.97 32.73 -17.91
N ASN A 229 15.49 33.67 -17.12
CA ASN A 229 14.90 35.00 -16.86
C ASN A 229 13.59 35.03 -16.04
N GLU A 230 13.18 33.94 -15.41
CA GLU A 230 12.01 33.88 -14.53
C GLU A 230 12.33 34.34 -13.10
N ALA A 231 11.31 34.36 -12.23
CA ALA A 231 11.51 34.60 -10.79
C ALA A 231 12.24 33.42 -10.13
N TYR A 232 12.86 33.67 -8.99
CA TYR A 232 13.47 32.61 -8.19
C TYR A 232 12.40 31.62 -7.69
N ALA A 233 12.60 30.33 -7.95
CA ALA A 233 11.78 29.24 -7.43
C ALA A 233 12.50 28.57 -6.24
N GLU A 234 11.73 28.17 -5.22
CA GLU A 234 12.25 27.40 -4.09
C GLU A 234 12.57 25.96 -4.52
N VAL A 235 13.76 25.50 -4.13
CA VAL A 235 14.30 24.18 -4.49
C VAL A 235 15.05 23.56 -3.31
N ALA A 236 15.26 22.25 -3.34
CA ALA A 236 16.20 21.57 -2.48
C ALA A 236 17.55 21.45 -3.20
N LEU A 237 18.60 22.03 -2.62
CA LEU A 237 19.97 21.96 -3.13
C LEU A 237 20.72 20.86 -2.39
N LYS A 238 20.95 19.73 -3.04
CA LYS A 238 21.81 18.64 -2.58
C LYS A 238 23.25 18.96 -2.98
N VAL A 239 24.02 19.46 -2.02
CA VAL A 239 25.40 19.91 -2.21
C VAL A 239 26.34 18.79 -1.80
N LEU A 240 27.19 18.36 -2.74
CA LEU A 240 28.15 17.26 -2.53
C LEU A 240 29.54 17.76 -2.13
N GLU A 241 29.76 19.08 -2.13
CA GLU A 241 31.03 19.74 -1.81
C GLU A 241 30.89 20.69 -0.62
N PRO A 242 31.96 20.97 0.13
CA PRO A 242 31.92 21.96 1.20
C PRO A 242 31.86 23.39 0.61
N VAL A 243 30.82 24.15 0.97
CA VAL A 243 30.64 25.53 0.51
C VAL A 243 30.54 26.47 1.73
N GLU A 244 31.19 27.64 1.70
CA GLU A 244 31.27 28.57 2.83
C GLU A 244 29.89 28.99 3.35
N GLN A 245 29.60 28.82 4.65
CA GLN A 245 28.27 29.13 5.21
C GLN A 245 28.14 30.62 5.55
N GLU A 246 27.02 31.22 5.15
CA GLU A 246 26.56 32.51 5.68
C GLU A 246 25.78 32.26 6.98
N ASN A 247 26.07 33.05 8.01
CA ASN A 247 25.69 32.85 9.42
C ASN A 247 24.18 32.68 9.65
N ASP A 248 23.70 31.45 9.85
CA ASP A 248 22.68 31.07 10.86
C ASP A 248 22.30 29.58 10.69
N VAL A 249 22.33 28.78 11.78
CA VAL A 249 21.42 27.65 12.13
C VAL A 249 22.08 26.60 13.08
N ARG A 250 21.30 26.21 14.11
CA ARG A 250 21.37 25.07 15.09
C ARG A 250 22.68 24.26 15.26
N SER A 251 23.08 24.14 16.54
CA SER A 251 24.35 23.60 17.06
C SER A 251 24.75 22.16 16.68
N SER A 252 23.84 21.25 16.34
CA SER A 252 24.19 19.83 16.08
C SER A 252 24.54 19.53 14.62
N ALA A 253 23.94 20.21 13.65
CA ALA A 253 24.23 20.00 12.23
C ALA A 253 25.52 20.71 11.78
N GLN A 254 25.91 21.75 12.52
CA GLN A 254 27.13 22.50 12.28
C GLN A 254 28.39 21.65 12.55
N ALA A 255 28.41 20.87 13.63
CA ALA A 255 29.52 19.97 13.93
C ALA A 255 29.73 18.91 12.84
N ALA A 256 28.64 18.34 12.30
CA ALA A 256 28.70 17.38 11.19
C ALA A 256 29.22 18.03 9.90
N PHE A 257 28.79 19.26 9.61
CA PHE A 257 29.27 20.02 8.46
C PHE A 257 30.74 20.42 8.60
N GLU A 258 31.17 20.85 9.78
CA GLU A 258 32.58 21.15 10.07
C GLU A 258 33.46 19.90 9.96
N ALA A 259 33.00 18.76 10.47
CA ALA A 259 33.69 17.48 10.30
C ALA A 259 33.81 17.08 8.82
N PHE A 260 32.74 17.28 8.03
CA PHE A 260 32.78 17.05 6.58
C PHE A 260 33.78 17.99 5.88
N ARG A 261 33.78 19.28 6.22
CA ARG A 261 34.72 20.25 5.68
C ARG A 261 36.17 19.92 6.05
N LEU A 262 36.43 19.44 7.28
CA LEU A 262 37.76 19.03 7.71
C LEU A 262 38.22 17.77 6.97
N LYS A 263 37.34 16.76 6.81
CA LYS A 263 37.64 15.57 6.00
C LYS A 263 37.99 15.94 4.56
N TRP A 264 37.22 16.84 3.95
CA TRP A 264 37.50 17.33 2.61
C TRP A 264 38.83 18.06 2.51
N LYS A 265 39.20 18.87 3.51
CA LYS A 265 40.51 19.55 3.53
C LYS A 265 41.68 18.56 3.64
N ASN A 266 41.50 17.47 4.39
CA ASN A 266 42.55 16.48 4.59
C ASN A 266 42.77 15.63 3.33
N ASP A 267 41.71 15.37 2.55
CA ASP A 267 41.79 14.60 1.31
C ASP A 267 40.87 15.16 0.22
N ALA A 268 41.23 16.31 -0.34
CA ALA A 268 40.41 16.97 -1.37
C ALA A 268 40.36 16.17 -2.67
N PHE A 269 41.37 15.33 -2.92
CA PHE A 269 41.52 14.54 -4.13
C PHE A 269 40.51 13.38 -4.15
N GLU A 270 40.52 12.51 -3.13
CA GLU A 270 39.60 11.37 -3.04
C GLU A 270 38.15 11.81 -2.87
N ASN A 271 37.89 12.81 -2.01
CA ASN A 271 36.53 13.31 -1.78
C ASN A 271 35.94 13.98 -3.03
N GLY A 272 36.76 14.67 -3.83
CA GLY A 272 36.34 15.21 -5.13
C GLY A 272 35.96 14.10 -6.11
N ALA A 273 36.75 13.04 -6.22
CA ALA A 273 36.41 11.88 -7.04
C ALA A 273 35.10 11.21 -6.59
N ARG A 274 34.92 11.04 -5.28
CA ARG A 274 33.68 10.48 -4.70
C ARG A 274 32.46 11.33 -5.02
N ALA A 275 32.53 12.65 -4.84
CA ALA A 275 31.43 13.57 -5.16
C ALA A 275 31.05 13.54 -6.65
N TYR A 276 32.04 13.41 -7.55
CA TYR A 276 31.77 13.21 -8.98
C TYR A 276 30.99 11.92 -9.23
N CYS A 277 31.43 10.80 -8.66
CA CYS A 277 30.79 9.50 -8.87
C CYS A 277 29.33 9.50 -8.39
N ILE A 278 29.09 10.05 -7.20
CA ILE A 278 27.73 10.21 -6.65
C ILE A 278 26.86 11.08 -7.56
N ALA A 279 27.40 12.22 -8.02
CA ALA A 279 26.68 13.10 -8.94
C ALA A 279 26.33 12.39 -10.24
N ARG A 280 27.27 11.66 -10.86
CA ARG A 280 27.02 10.88 -12.08
C ARG A 280 25.95 9.83 -11.87
N GLN A 281 26.02 9.08 -10.77
CA GLN A 281 25.04 8.04 -10.45
C GLN A 281 23.63 8.62 -10.33
N GLU A 282 23.46 9.72 -9.58
CA GLU A 282 22.15 10.35 -9.43
C GLU A 282 21.66 11.04 -10.70
N LEU A 283 22.55 11.70 -11.46
CA LEU A 283 22.18 12.35 -12.72
C LEU A 283 21.74 11.34 -13.79
N ASN A 284 22.42 10.19 -13.87
CA ASN A 284 22.05 9.12 -14.80
C ASN A 284 20.61 8.62 -14.53
N MET A 285 20.16 8.64 -13.27
CA MET A 285 18.78 8.30 -12.91
C MET A 285 17.82 9.47 -13.14
N LEU A 286 18.12 10.62 -12.55
CA LEU A 286 17.20 11.74 -12.38
C LEU A 286 16.90 12.51 -13.67
N THR A 287 17.77 12.43 -14.67
CA THR A 287 17.57 13.14 -15.95
C THR A 287 16.36 12.62 -16.73
N ASP A 288 15.98 11.35 -16.53
CA ASP A 288 14.88 10.68 -17.22
C ASP A 288 13.62 10.48 -16.33
N ILE A 289 13.66 10.88 -15.05
CA ILE A 289 12.54 10.71 -14.12
C ILE A 289 11.57 11.89 -14.21
N GLN A 290 10.33 11.60 -14.64
CA GLN A 290 9.21 12.53 -14.63
C GLN A 290 7.93 11.82 -14.19
N HIS A 291 7.59 11.92 -12.90
CA HIS A 291 6.40 11.27 -12.36
C HIS A 291 5.82 12.07 -11.18
N PRO A 292 4.48 12.14 -11.00
CA PRO A 292 3.87 12.90 -9.90
C PRO A 292 4.31 12.46 -8.49
N HIS A 293 4.71 11.21 -8.32
CA HIS A 293 5.13 10.62 -7.04
C HIS A 293 6.61 10.25 -6.99
N ALA A 294 7.43 10.81 -7.88
CA ALA A 294 8.89 10.64 -7.89
C ALA A 294 9.54 12.02 -8.05
N THR A 295 10.52 12.37 -7.23
CA THR A 295 11.15 13.70 -7.32
C THR A 295 12.00 13.81 -8.57
N CYS A 296 11.86 14.92 -9.31
CA CYS A 296 12.63 15.17 -10.52
C CYS A 296 13.80 16.14 -10.31
N LEU A 297 14.77 16.07 -11.22
CA LEU A 297 15.83 17.07 -11.35
C LEU A 297 15.28 18.37 -11.92
N LEU A 298 15.50 19.47 -11.20
CA LEU A 298 15.20 20.81 -11.69
C LEU A 298 16.44 21.46 -12.33
N GLY A 299 17.63 21.10 -11.84
CA GLY A 299 18.88 21.51 -12.44
C GLY A 299 20.11 20.96 -11.73
N PHE A 300 21.26 21.22 -12.33
CA PHE A 300 22.56 20.76 -11.91
C PHE A 300 23.58 21.87 -12.08
N CYS A 301 24.37 22.10 -11.03
CA CYS A 301 25.52 22.99 -11.08
C CYS A 301 26.79 22.15 -10.99
N PRO A 302 27.67 22.18 -12.02
CA PRO A 302 28.94 21.47 -11.99
C PRO A 302 29.92 22.01 -10.94
N GLN A 303 29.80 23.30 -10.57
CA GLN A 303 30.75 23.96 -9.67
C GLN A 303 30.05 25.01 -8.78
N PRO A 304 29.95 24.77 -7.46
CA PRO A 304 30.24 23.49 -6.77
C PRO A 304 29.22 22.42 -7.18
N ILE A 305 29.61 21.14 -7.18
CA ILE A 305 28.73 20.01 -7.55
C ILE A 305 27.47 20.02 -6.68
N THR A 306 26.36 20.43 -7.30
CA THR A 306 25.08 20.65 -6.63
C THR A 306 23.94 20.18 -7.52
N LEU A 307 23.12 19.27 -7.00
CA LEU A 307 21.88 18.85 -7.63
C LEU A 307 20.75 19.68 -7.03
N ALA A 308 19.91 20.24 -7.88
CA ALA A 308 18.74 20.97 -7.46
C ALA A 308 17.49 20.18 -7.85
N VAL A 309 16.74 19.78 -6.84
CA VAL A 309 15.54 18.92 -6.94
C VAL A 309 14.34 19.63 -6.34
N GLU A 310 13.15 19.09 -6.57
CA GLU A 310 11.93 19.62 -5.98
C GLU A 310 12.01 19.67 -4.44
N LEU A 311 11.57 20.79 -3.86
CA LEU A 311 11.53 20.96 -2.40
C LEU A 311 10.22 20.43 -1.82
N ALA A 312 10.33 19.45 -0.92
CA ALA A 312 9.22 18.98 -0.11
C ALA A 312 9.01 19.88 1.12
N PRO A 313 7.88 20.61 1.24
CA PRO A 313 7.66 21.58 2.32
C PRO A 313 7.57 20.96 3.71
N LEU A 314 7.18 19.68 3.82
CA LEU A 314 7.05 18.98 5.11
C LEU A 314 8.24 18.06 5.42
N GLY A 315 9.24 18.00 4.54
CA GLY A 315 10.42 17.14 4.70
C GLY A 315 10.12 15.66 4.43
N ALA A 316 10.92 14.79 5.05
CA ALA A 316 10.79 13.34 4.95
C ALA A 316 9.67 12.78 5.87
N LEU A 317 9.07 11.66 5.46
CA LEU A 317 7.91 11.07 6.10
C LEU A 317 8.22 10.52 7.49
N ASP A 318 9.42 9.99 7.72
CA ASP A 318 9.90 9.49 9.02
C ASP A 318 9.70 10.53 10.15
N GLN A 319 9.96 11.81 9.86
CA GLN A 319 9.80 12.90 10.82
C GLN A 319 8.34 13.12 11.19
N ILE A 320 7.42 12.87 10.25
CA ILE A 320 5.98 12.97 10.46
C ILE A 320 5.48 11.74 11.22
N LEU A 321 5.89 10.53 10.84
CA LEU A 321 5.57 9.30 11.58
C LEU A 321 6.05 9.40 13.04
N ALA A 322 7.20 10.01 13.29
CA ALA A 322 7.69 10.28 14.64
C ALA A 322 6.76 11.23 15.43
N LYS A 323 6.08 12.19 14.79
CA LYS A 323 5.08 13.05 15.46
C LYS A 323 3.82 12.24 15.83
N TYR A 324 3.35 11.37 14.94
CA TYR A 324 2.25 10.44 15.23
C TYR A 324 2.60 9.51 16.40
N ARG A 325 3.80 8.92 16.38
CA ARG A 325 4.30 8.05 17.47
C ARG A 325 4.35 8.78 18.81
N ARG A 326 4.90 10.00 18.86
CA ARG A 326 4.94 10.82 20.09
C ARG A 326 3.55 11.19 20.60
N SER A 327 2.60 11.35 19.68
CA SER A 327 1.20 11.64 20.01
C SER A 327 0.41 10.37 20.35
N ASN A 328 0.99 9.18 20.14
CA ASN A 328 0.35 7.88 20.32
C ASN A 328 -0.93 7.72 19.47
N VAL A 329 -0.94 8.34 18.29
CA VAL A 329 -2.04 8.31 17.32
C VAL A 329 -1.59 7.50 16.12
N ARG A 330 -2.50 6.67 15.60
CA ARG A 330 -2.25 5.90 14.37
C ARG A 330 -2.63 6.69 13.13
N LEU A 331 -2.07 6.31 12.00
CA LEU A 331 -2.59 6.76 10.71
C LEU A 331 -4.00 6.19 10.50
N THR A 332 -4.89 7.01 9.92
CA THR A 332 -6.19 6.52 9.48
C THR A 332 -6.02 5.62 8.27
N LEU A 333 -6.97 4.71 8.02
CA LEU A 333 -6.88 3.74 6.92
C LEU A 333 -6.73 4.41 5.56
N LYS A 334 -7.45 5.53 5.33
CA LYS A 334 -7.30 6.34 4.11
C LYS A 334 -5.92 6.92 3.92
N VAL A 335 -5.28 7.39 5.00
CA VAL A 335 -3.92 7.96 4.92
C VAL A 335 -2.92 6.86 4.60
N VAL A 336 -3.07 5.67 5.20
CA VAL A 336 -2.29 4.48 4.83
C VAL A 336 -2.51 4.18 3.35
N GLN A 337 -3.75 3.97 2.92
CA GLN A 337 -4.09 3.66 1.52
C GLN A 337 -3.54 4.68 0.52
N HIS A 338 -3.77 5.97 0.72
CA HIS A 338 -3.28 7.01 -0.19
C HIS A 338 -1.76 7.04 -0.26
N THR A 339 -1.07 6.88 0.89
CA THR A 339 0.40 6.82 0.91
C THR A 339 0.89 5.59 0.16
N SER A 340 0.32 4.43 0.45
CA SER A 340 0.62 3.14 -0.18
C SER A 340 0.45 3.18 -1.71
N ILE A 341 -0.66 3.71 -2.22
CA ILE A 341 -0.93 3.85 -3.67
C ILE A 341 0.09 4.76 -4.34
N GLN A 342 0.40 5.91 -3.74
CA GLN A 342 1.31 6.89 -4.36
C GLN A 342 2.73 6.33 -4.49
N ILE A 343 3.21 5.62 -3.47
CA ILE A 343 4.52 4.96 -3.51
C ILE A 343 4.51 3.77 -4.48
N ALA A 344 3.44 2.96 -4.52
CA ALA A 344 3.33 1.87 -5.48
C ALA A 344 3.36 2.38 -6.95
N LYS A 345 2.70 3.51 -7.24
CA LYS A 345 2.78 4.19 -8.54
C LYS A 345 4.19 4.68 -8.88
N ALA A 346 4.92 5.20 -7.90
CA ALA A 346 6.31 5.60 -8.11
C ALA A 346 7.19 4.39 -8.46
N LEU A 347 7.04 3.28 -7.74
CA LEU A 347 7.76 2.04 -8.03
C LEU A 347 7.39 1.48 -9.41
N GLU A 348 6.10 1.45 -9.77
CA GLU A 348 5.66 0.99 -11.10
C GLU A 348 6.30 1.80 -12.23
N TYR A 349 6.34 3.13 -12.08
CA TYR A 349 7.03 4.00 -13.03
C TYR A 349 8.51 3.63 -13.15
N LEU A 350 9.22 3.43 -12.03
CA LEU A 350 10.63 3.07 -12.04
C LEU A 350 10.86 1.69 -12.69
N HIS A 351 10.09 0.67 -12.30
CA HIS A 351 10.19 -0.68 -12.82
C HIS A 351 9.89 -0.75 -14.32
N THR A 352 8.92 0.02 -14.81
CA THR A 352 8.61 0.12 -16.25
C THR A 352 9.79 0.70 -17.03
N ASN A 353 10.55 1.62 -16.43
CA ASN A 353 11.79 2.17 -16.97
C ASN A 353 13.03 1.32 -16.64
N ARG A 354 12.83 0.10 -16.13
CA ARG A 354 13.89 -0.85 -15.70
C ARG A 354 14.82 -0.26 -14.64
N ILE A 355 14.29 0.53 -13.73
CA ILE A 355 15.04 1.06 -12.59
C ILE A 355 14.58 0.28 -11.35
N ILE A 356 15.53 -0.34 -10.66
CA ILE A 356 15.32 -0.94 -9.33
C ILE A 356 15.78 0.07 -8.30
N TYR A 357 14.90 0.43 -7.38
CA TYR A 357 15.09 1.55 -6.46
C TYR A 357 16.04 1.22 -5.30
N ARG A 358 15.85 0.05 -4.68
CA ARG A 358 16.70 -0.60 -3.65
C ARG A 358 16.77 0.05 -2.26
N ASP A 359 16.10 1.16 -2.01
CA ASP A 359 16.17 1.85 -0.71
C ASP A 359 14.82 2.42 -0.25
N LEU A 360 13.72 1.67 -0.43
CA LEU A 360 12.41 2.12 0.02
C LEU A 360 12.28 2.08 1.54
N LYS A 361 12.14 3.27 2.13
CA LYS A 361 11.90 3.53 3.56
C LYS A 361 11.30 4.92 3.75
N SER A 362 10.67 5.18 4.89
CA SER A 362 10.03 6.46 5.18
C SER A 362 10.98 7.68 5.17
N GLU A 363 12.28 7.48 5.37
CA GLU A 363 13.32 8.52 5.28
C GLU A 363 13.50 9.05 3.84
N ASN A 364 13.24 8.21 2.84
CA ASN A 364 13.38 8.56 1.42
C ASN A 364 12.03 8.93 0.77
N VAL A 365 10.93 8.89 1.53
CA VAL A 365 9.62 9.37 1.10
C VAL A 365 9.44 10.82 1.55
N LEU A 366 9.37 11.73 0.59
CA LEU A 366 9.24 13.17 0.82
C LEU A 366 7.79 13.64 0.75
N VAL A 367 7.44 14.65 1.53
CA VAL A 367 6.04 15.00 1.82
C VAL A 367 5.70 16.44 1.42
N TRP A 368 4.67 16.56 0.57
CA TRP A 368 4.05 17.84 0.20
C TRP A 368 2.80 18.14 1.01
N ARG A 369 1.95 17.13 1.23
CA ARG A 369 0.74 17.23 2.05
C ARG A 369 0.59 15.96 2.85
N PHE A 370 0.30 16.11 4.14
CA PHE A 370 0.03 14.98 5.03
C PHE A 370 -0.75 15.52 6.23
N PRO A 371 -1.76 14.78 6.72
CA PRO A 371 -2.54 15.27 7.84
C PRO A 371 -1.71 15.32 9.13
N PRO A 372 -1.93 16.31 10.01
CA PRO A 372 -1.35 16.26 11.34
C PRO A 372 -2.09 15.22 12.21
N PRO A 373 -1.46 14.74 13.31
CA PRO A 373 -2.12 13.86 14.27
C PRO A 373 -3.45 14.45 14.75
N HIS A 374 -4.47 13.60 14.90
CA HIS A 374 -5.85 13.95 15.28
C HIS A 374 -6.63 14.80 14.25
N SER A 375 -6.07 15.06 13.06
CA SER A 375 -6.81 15.75 12.00
C SER A 375 -7.88 14.86 11.37
N MET A 376 -8.97 15.48 10.93
CA MET A 376 -10.01 14.84 10.11
C MET A 376 -9.68 14.88 8.61
N THR A 377 -8.66 15.62 8.19
CA THR A 377 -8.22 15.67 6.80
C THR A 377 -7.53 14.36 6.41
N VAL A 378 -7.73 13.88 5.18
CA VAL A 378 -7.10 12.66 4.65
C VAL A 378 -6.25 12.91 3.40
N GLU A 379 -5.96 14.18 3.11
CA GLU A 379 -5.16 14.56 1.95
C GLU A 379 -3.70 14.17 2.15
N VAL A 380 -3.18 13.38 1.21
CA VAL A 380 -1.79 12.92 1.18
C VAL A 380 -1.21 13.27 -0.18
N HIS A 381 -0.01 13.83 -0.19
CA HIS A 381 0.81 13.99 -1.37
C HIS A 381 2.26 13.71 -1.00
N VAL A 382 2.76 12.57 -1.44
CA VAL A 382 4.12 12.09 -1.19
C VAL A 382 4.82 11.77 -2.50
N LYS A 383 6.15 11.89 -2.49
CA LYS A 383 7.02 11.50 -3.60
C LYS A 383 8.21 10.72 -3.09
N LEU A 384 8.65 9.73 -3.85
CA LEU A 384 9.91 9.03 -3.62
C LEU A 384 11.07 9.94 -4.01
N GLY A 385 12.10 10.03 -3.18
CA GLY A 385 13.33 10.77 -3.46
C GLY A 385 14.58 9.94 -3.18
N ASP A 386 15.75 10.55 -3.34
CA ASP A 386 17.07 9.92 -3.13
C ASP A 386 17.32 8.61 -3.92
N TYR A 387 17.82 8.75 -5.14
CA TYR A 387 18.12 7.62 -6.06
C TYR A 387 19.58 7.19 -6.01
N GLY A 388 20.32 7.62 -4.97
CA GLY A 388 21.78 7.49 -4.91
C GLY A 388 22.28 6.04 -4.90
N ILE A 389 21.41 5.06 -4.65
CA ILE A 389 21.74 3.63 -4.76
C ILE A 389 20.78 2.85 -5.68
N SER A 390 19.98 3.54 -6.50
CA SER A 390 19.17 2.88 -7.53
C SER A 390 20.07 2.36 -8.65
N ARG A 391 19.58 1.39 -9.44
CA ARG A 391 20.29 0.81 -10.59
C ARG A 391 19.35 0.59 -11.77
N HIS A 392 19.90 0.68 -12.97
CA HIS A 392 19.22 0.17 -14.16
C HIS A 392 19.37 -1.35 -14.19
N GLY A 393 18.24 -2.05 -14.29
CA GLY A 393 18.23 -3.47 -14.59
C GLY A 393 18.83 -3.73 -15.97
N TYR A 394 19.55 -4.84 -16.09
CA TYR A 394 20.06 -5.34 -17.36
C TYR A 394 18.90 -5.58 -18.34
N PRO A 395 19.16 -5.73 -19.66
CA PRO A 395 18.11 -6.00 -20.64
C PRO A 395 17.23 -7.22 -20.34
N SER A 396 17.75 -8.18 -19.56
CA SER A 396 17.02 -9.36 -19.04
C SER A 396 16.02 -9.05 -17.91
N GLY A 397 16.01 -7.83 -17.36
CA GLY A 397 15.15 -7.43 -16.24
C GLY A 397 15.73 -7.71 -14.85
N VAL A 398 16.99 -8.17 -14.77
CA VAL A 398 17.66 -8.47 -13.50
C VAL A 398 18.77 -7.47 -13.19
N CYS A 399 19.23 -7.41 -11.94
CA CYS A 399 20.35 -6.58 -11.49
C CYS A 399 21.22 -7.36 -10.49
N LYS A 400 22.42 -6.86 -10.22
CA LYS A 400 23.33 -7.32 -9.17
C LYS A 400 23.76 -6.18 -8.26
N GLY A 401 24.59 -6.50 -7.27
CA GLY A 401 25.22 -5.56 -6.37
C GLY A 401 24.53 -5.49 -5.00
N TYR A 402 25.33 -5.19 -3.98
CA TYR A 402 24.88 -5.02 -2.61
C TYR A 402 24.46 -3.56 -2.36
N GLY A 403 23.26 -3.34 -1.84
CA GLY A 403 22.77 -2.01 -1.53
C GLY A 403 21.40 -2.04 -0.88
N GLY A 404 21.15 -1.06 -0.02
CA GLY A 404 19.90 -0.88 0.72
C GLY A 404 20.13 -0.69 2.21
N THR A 405 19.13 -0.15 2.89
CA THR A 405 19.15 0.03 4.35
C THR A 405 18.93 -1.31 5.06
N GLU A 406 19.74 -1.61 6.08
CA GLU A 406 19.57 -2.80 6.92
C GLU A 406 18.15 -2.84 7.51
N GLY A 407 17.49 -3.99 7.44
CA GLY A 407 16.08 -4.18 7.84
C GLY A 407 15.05 -3.96 6.72
N PHE A 408 15.44 -3.33 5.61
CA PHE A 408 14.58 -3.16 4.42
C PHE A 408 15.03 -4.02 3.24
N MET A 409 16.27 -4.52 3.27
CA MET A 409 16.83 -5.38 2.23
C MET A 409 16.17 -6.76 2.20
N ALA A 410 15.87 -7.22 0.99
CA ALA A 410 15.33 -8.55 0.73
C ALA A 410 16.35 -9.67 1.07
N PRO A 411 15.88 -10.85 1.52
CA PRO A 411 16.75 -11.95 1.95
C PRO A 411 17.70 -12.43 0.84
N GLU A 412 17.27 -12.43 -0.42
CA GLU A 412 18.10 -12.84 -1.55
C GLU A 412 19.29 -11.89 -1.80
N VAL A 413 19.15 -10.60 -1.50
CA VAL A 413 20.26 -9.63 -1.60
C VAL A 413 21.26 -9.86 -0.47
N ILE A 414 20.76 -10.09 0.75
CA ILE A 414 21.60 -10.34 1.94
C ILE A 414 22.34 -11.68 1.81
N ARG A 415 21.63 -12.76 1.43
CA ARG A 415 22.13 -14.14 1.39
C ARG A 415 23.37 -14.29 0.52
N TYR A 416 23.39 -13.58 -0.59
CA TYR A 416 24.46 -13.65 -1.58
C TYR A 416 25.32 -12.38 -1.59
N ASN A 417 25.17 -11.49 -0.59
CA ASN A 417 25.88 -10.22 -0.54
C ASN A 417 25.83 -9.45 -1.87
N GLY A 418 24.69 -9.51 -2.57
CA GLY A 418 24.48 -8.90 -3.88
C GLY A 418 25.19 -9.57 -5.08
N GLU A 419 25.90 -10.69 -4.91
CA GLU A 419 26.68 -11.34 -5.99
C GLU A 419 25.81 -12.12 -6.99
N ARG A 420 24.59 -12.50 -6.57
CA ARG A 420 23.60 -13.14 -7.43
C ARG A 420 22.62 -12.13 -8.01
N GLU A 421 22.09 -12.48 -9.18
CA GLU A 421 21.06 -11.69 -9.86
C GLU A 421 19.77 -11.70 -9.05
N TYR A 422 19.11 -10.55 -8.99
CA TYR A 422 17.79 -10.35 -8.41
C TYR A 422 16.96 -9.41 -9.30
N THR A 423 15.66 -9.38 -9.07
CA THR A 423 14.71 -8.59 -9.87
C THR A 423 14.16 -7.41 -9.06
N GLU A 424 13.26 -6.63 -9.65
CA GLU A 424 12.53 -5.55 -8.99
C GLU A 424 11.69 -6.00 -7.79
N LYS A 425 11.51 -7.31 -7.59
CA LYS A 425 10.82 -7.89 -6.41
C LYS A 425 11.54 -7.62 -5.08
N VAL A 426 12.78 -7.15 -5.11
CA VAL A 426 13.46 -6.62 -3.90
C VAL A 426 12.76 -5.35 -3.39
N ASP A 427 12.25 -4.50 -4.29
CA ASP A 427 11.49 -3.31 -3.93
C ASP A 427 10.10 -3.66 -3.38
N SER A 428 9.50 -4.77 -3.84
CA SER A 428 8.27 -5.32 -3.24
C SER A 428 8.51 -5.75 -1.78
N PHE A 429 9.68 -6.33 -1.46
CA PHE A 429 10.03 -6.65 -0.08
C PHE A 429 10.18 -5.40 0.78
N SER A 430 10.93 -4.40 0.29
CA SER A 430 11.08 -3.12 0.97
C SER A 430 9.74 -2.37 1.12
N TYR A 431 8.80 -2.55 0.17
CA TYR A 431 7.44 -2.04 0.28
C TYR A 431 6.67 -2.65 1.45
N GLY A 432 6.82 -3.96 1.70
CA GLY A 432 6.26 -4.62 2.89
C GLY A 432 6.80 -4.04 4.19
N MET A 433 8.10 -3.78 4.25
CA MET A 433 8.75 -3.11 5.40
C MET A 433 8.28 -1.66 5.56
N PHE A 434 8.07 -0.95 4.45
CA PHE A 434 7.50 0.39 4.46
C PHE A 434 6.05 0.42 4.97
N LEU A 435 5.20 -0.52 4.53
CA LEU A 435 3.85 -0.68 5.08
C LEU A 435 3.89 -0.97 6.59
N TYR A 436 4.84 -1.81 7.04
CA TYR A 436 5.09 -2.03 8.47
C TYR A 436 5.41 -0.72 9.21
N GLU A 437 6.24 0.16 8.64
CA GLU A 437 6.51 1.48 9.23
C GLU A 437 5.24 2.34 9.33
N LEU A 438 4.36 2.30 8.33
CA LEU A 438 3.11 3.08 8.34
C LEU A 438 2.16 2.61 9.45
N VAL A 439 2.03 1.30 9.66
CA VAL A 439 1.10 0.74 10.66
C VAL A 439 1.65 0.78 12.09
N SER A 440 2.94 0.50 12.27
CA SER A 440 3.60 0.42 13.58
C SER A 440 4.18 1.76 14.06
N LEU A 441 4.43 2.69 13.13
CA LEU A 441 5.14 3.96 13.34
C LEU A 441 6.58 3.77 13.84
N LYS A 442 7.15 2.59 13.62
CA LYS A 442 8.51 2.19 14.04
C LYS A 442 9.26 1.64 12.84
N GLN A 443 10.59 1.70 12.93
CA GLN A 443 11.45 1.02 11.97
C GLN A 443 11.32 -0.51 12.13
N PRO A 444 11.41 -1.27 11.03
CA PRO A 444 11.40 -2.73 11.08
C PRO A 444 12.59 -3.23 11.90
N TYR A 445 12.38 -4.32 12.66
CA TYR A 445 13.41 -4.97 13.48
C TYR A 445 14.07 -4.05 14.54
N ASP A 446 13.36 -3.01 15.01
CA ASP A 446 13.84 -2.16 16.11
C ASP A 446 14.23 -3.03 17.32
N ARG A 447 15.49 -2.88 17.77
CA ARG A 447 16.13 -3.64 18.87
C ARG A 447 16.45 -5.11 18.59
N GLN A 448 16.43 -5.56 17.34
CA GLN A 448 16.87 -6.91 16.98
C GLN A 448 18.39 -6.95 16.79
N GLU A 449 19.09 -7.77 17.59
CA GLU A 449 20.50 -8.08 17.36
C GLU A 449 20.64 -9.11 16.22
N GLN A 450 21.78 -9.10 15.50
CA GLN A 450 22.07 -10.04 14.41
C GLN A 450 20.95 -10.10 13.33
N MET A 451 20.43 -8.93 12.96
CA MET A 451 19.28 -8.79 12.06
C MET A 451 19.43 -9.56 10.74
N LYS A 452 20.64 -9.61 10.15
CA LYS A 452 20.88 -10.33 8.89
C LYS A 452 20.58 -11.82 9.03
N ASP A 453 21.11 -12.47 10.06
CA ASP A 453 20.89 -13.90 10.30
C ASP A 453 19.41 -14.17 10.58
N PHE A 454 18.76 -13.32 11.39
CA PHE A 454 17.33 -13.43 11.66
C PHE A 454 16.48 -13.34 10.38
N ILE A 455 16.78 -12.41 9.47
CA ILE A 455 16.07 -12.28 8.18
C ILE A 455 16.28 -13.54 7.33
N LEU A 456 17.52 -14.03 7.24
CA LEU A 456 17.88 -15.21 6.44
C LEU A 456 17.27 -16.52 6.95
N GLU A 457 16.98 -16.60 8.25
CA GLU A 457 16.24 -17.68 8.90
C GLU A 457 14.71 -17.56 8.74
N GLY A 458 14.23 -16.57 7.99
CA GLY A 458 12.80 -16.32 7.77
C GLY A 458 12.14 -15.41 8.81
N GLY A 459 12.93 -14.85 9.73
CA GLY A 459 12.46 -13.89 10.74
C GLY A 459 11.91 -12.61 10.12
N ARG A 460 10.78 -12.14 10.65
CA ARG A 460 10.08 -10.91 10.21
C ARG A 460 9.76 -10.00 11.41
N PRO A 461 9.54 -8.70 11.19
CA PRO A 461 9.16 -7.78 12.26
C PRO A 461 7.89 -8.24 12.97
N PHE A 462 7.89 -8.16 14.29
CA PHE A 462 6.74 -8.55 15.11
C PHE A 462 5.61 -7.52 14.98
N LEU A 463 4.39 -8.01 14.71
CA LEU A 463 3.15 -7.24 14.78
C LEU A 463 2.55 -7.44 16.17
N THR A 464 2.48 -6.36 16.96
CA THR A 464 1.84 -6.39 18.29
C THR A 464 0.33 -6.37 18.16
N ASP A 465 -0.37 -6.62 19.26
CA ASP A 465 -1.83 -6.49 19.37
C ASP A 465 -2.35 -5.15 18.84
N LYS A 466 -1.53 -4.09 18.89
CA LYS A 466 -1.88 -2.81 18.29
C LYS A 466 -1.92 -2.91 16.77
N GLU A 467 -0.84 -3.35 16.13
CA GLU A 467 -0.80 -3.44 14.67
C GLU A 467 -1.83 -4.45 14.12
N LEU A 468 -2.18 -5.49 14.89
CA LEU A 468 -3.18 -6.48 14.50
C LEU A 468 -4.63 -5.94 14.45
N LEU A 469 -4.88 -4.71 14.92
CA LEU A 469 -6.19 -4.04 14.74
C LEU A 469 -6.35 -3.38 13.36
N PHE A 470 -5.34 -3.44 12.49
CA PHE A 470 -5.49 -2.99 11.10
C PHE A 470 -6.26 -4.04 10.28
N PRO A 471 -6.98 -3.62 9.23
CA PRO A 471 -7.75 -4.51 8.36
C PRO A 471 -6.93 -5.68 7.82
N SER A 472 -7.55 -6.86 7.68
CA SER A 472 -6.87 -8.08 7.19
C SER A 472 -6.13 -7.84 5.87
N ASN A 473 -6.73 -7.13 4.92
CA ASN A 473 -6.11 -6.86 3.63
C ASN A 473 -4.80 -6.05 3.72
N VAL A 474 -4.66 -5.16 4.72
CA VAL A 474 -3.42 -4.40 4.96
C VAL A 474 -2.34 -5.33 5.52
N LEU A 475 -2.72 -6.18 6.48
CA LEU A 475 -1.82 -7.13 7.12
C LEU A 475 -1.35 -8.22 6.14
N ASP A 476 -2.28 -8.78 5.37
CA ASP A 476 -1.97 -9.79 4.38
C ASP A 476 -1.01 -9.22 3.32
N LEU A 477 -1.22 -7.97 2.87
CA LEU A 477 -0.33 -7.33 1.91
C LEU A 477 1.09 -7.14 2.47
N ILE A 478 1.24 -6.71 3.73
CA ILE A 478 2.55 -6.67 4.40
C ILE A 478 3.21 -8.06 4.32
N VAL A 479 2.44 -9.10 4.64
CA VAL A 479 2.93 -10.48 4.71
C VAL A 479 3.34 -11.02 3.34
N THR A 480 2.56 -10.78 2.31
CA THR A 480 2.90 -11.22 0.95
C THR A 480 4.09 -10.44 0.39
N CYS A 481 4.20 -9.15 0.72
CA CYS A 481 5.32 -8.34 0.26
C CYS A 481 6.66 -8.83 0.83
N TRP A 482 6.72 -9.24 2.09
CA TRP A 482 7.96 -9.72 2.71
C TRP A 482 8.17 -11.25 2.63
N ALA A 483 7.49 -11.93 1.69
CA ALA A 483 7.64 -13.37 1.48
C ALA A 483 9.11 -13.75 1.21
N GLU A 484 9.51 -14.95 1.66
CA GLU A 484 10.89 -15.43 1.48
C GLU A 484 11.22 -15.60 0.00
N SER A 485 10.31 -16.19 -0.78
CA SER A 485 10.43 -16.30 -2.23
C SER A 485 10.06 -14.97 -2.91
N ALA A 486 10.92 -14.49 -3.82
CA ALA A 486 10.66 -13.28 -4.60
C ALA A 486 9.49 -13.43 -5.59
N GLU A 487 9.22 -14.66 -6.04
CA GLU A 487 8.15 -14.95 -7.00
C GLU A 487 6.75 -14.77 -6.38
N GLU A 488 6.61 -15.09 -5.09
CA GLU A 488 5.35 -14.96 -4.33
C GLU A 488 4.97 -13.51 -4.05
N ARG A 489 5.93 -12.58 -4.12
CA ARG A 489 5.70 -11.16 -3.85
C ARG A 489 4.91 -10.51 -5.00
N PRO A 490 3.97 -9.59 -4.74
CA PRO A 490 3.28 -8.86 -5.80
C PRO A 490 4.25 -7.96 -6.59
N SER A 491 3.99 -7.80 -7.88
CA SER A 491 4.60 -6.75 -8.72
C SER A 491 4.08 -5.37 -8.32
N SER A 492 4.78 -4.30 -8.71
CA SER A 492 4.36 -2.92 -8.45
C SER A 492 2.98 -2.58 -9.02
N SER A 493 2.60 -3.12 -10.17
CA SER A 493 1.26 -2.94 -10.74
C SER A 493 0.19 -3.63 -9.91
N GLN A 494 0.44 -4.86 -9.45
CA GLN A 494 -0.46 -5.57 -8.52
C GLN A 494 -0.61 -4.82 -7.19
N LEU A 495 0.47 -4.23 -6.66
CA LEU A 495 0.39 -3.39 -5.45
C LEU A 495 -0.61 -2.24 -5.62
N ILE A 496 -0.63 -1.58 -6.79
CA ILE A 496 -1.58 -0.50 -7.08
C ILE A 496 -3.00 -1.04 -7.14
N GLU A 497 -3.23 -2.16 -7.83
CA GLU A 497 -4.55 -2.79 -7.96
C GLU A 497 -5.11 -3.18 -6.59
N ILE A 498 -4.30 -3.86 -5.76
CA ILE A 498 -4.69 -4.29 -4.40
C ILE A 498 -5.00 -3.07 -3.52
N THR A 499 -4.10 -2.09 -3.47
CA THR A 499 -4.26 -0.93 -2.56
C THR A 499 -5.36 0.03 -3.01
N SER A 500 -5.68 0.08 -4.31
CA SER A 500 -6.76 0.91 -4.86
C SER A 500 -8.14 0.25 -4.74
N ALA A 501 -8.21 -1.05 -4.46
CA ALA A 501 -9.48 -1.75 -4.31
C ALA A 501 -10.27 -1.20 -3.11
N PRO A 502 -11.59 -1.00 -3.22
CA PRO A 502 -12.43 -0.58 -2.10
C PRO A 502 -12.27 -1.49 -0.88
N GLU A 503 -12.17 -2.79 -1.07
CA GLU A 503 -12.05 -3.75 0.03
C GLU A 503 -10.78 -3.56 0.86
N PHE A 504 -9.72 -2.94 0.33
CA PHE A 504 -8.44 -2.79 1.01
C PHE A 504 -8.56 -2.12 2.38
N ILE A 505 -9.45 -1.12 2.50
CA ILE A 505 -9.71 -0.43 3.77
C ILE A 505 -11.10 -0.73 4.35
N HIS A 506 -12.06 -1.19 3.54
CA HIS A 506 -13.43 -1.36 4.00
C HIS A 506 -13.73 -2.74 4.58
N LEU A 507 -13.03 -3.79 4.14
CA LEU A 507 -13.10 -5.12 4.74
C LEU A 507 -12.22 -5.14 5.98
N LEU A 508 -12.83 -5.21 7.16
CA LEU A 508 -12.09 -5.17 8.43
C LEU A 508 -11.51 -6.53 8.79
N ASP A 509 -12.35 -7.57 8.81
CA ASP A 509 -11.93 -8.92 9.20
C ASP A 509 -12.88 -9.99 8.63
N VAL A 510 -12.37 -11.22 8.54
CA VAL A 510 -13.06 -12.41 8.01
C VAL A 510 -13.04 -13.54 9.04
N ALA A 511 -14.20 -14.05 9.43
CA ALA A 511 -14.32 -15.23 10.28
C ALA A 511 -14.73 -16.44 9.46
N LEU A 512 -14.00 -17.56 9.61
CA LEU A 512 -14.39 -18.85 9.07
C LEU A 512 -15.42 -19.50 9.98
N LEU A 513 -16.55 -19.92 9.43
CA LEU A 513 -17.63 -20.56 10.17
C LEU A 513 -17.45 -22.08 10.09
N ASN A 514 -17.00 -22.68 11.19
CA ASN A 514 -16.68 -24.11 11.26
C ASN A 514 -17.93 -25.00 11.45
N THR A 515 -19.08 -24.40 11.74
CA THR A 515 -20.35 -25.08 11.99
C THR A 515 -21.33 -24.77 10.87
N GLU A 516 -22.17 -25.74 10.54
CA GLU A 516 -23.28 -25.49 9.61
C GLU A 516 -24.29 -24.54 10.27
N ILE A 517 -24.45 -23.37 9.65
CA ILE A 517 -25.40 -22.34 10.07
C ILE A 517 -26.62 -22.26 9.16
N HIS A 518 -27.64 -21.54 9.62
CA HIS A 518 -28.82 -21.13 8.87
C HIS A 518 -28.75 -19.61 8.59
N PRO A 519 -27.98 -19.18 7.57
CA PRO A 519 -27.70 -17.76 7.29
C PRO A 519 -28.97 -16.94 7.04
N GLU A 520 -30.03 -17.57 6.51
CA GLU A 520 -31.31 -16.95 6.20
C GLU A 520 -32.01 -16.33 7.42
N ILE A 521 -31.74 -16.83 8.62
CA ILE A 521 -32.34 -16.39 9.89
C ILE A 521 -31.41 -15.46 10.68
N SER A 522 -30.17 -15.27 10.23
CA SER A 522 -29.20 -14.47 10.96
C SER A 522 -29.63 -13.00 11.09
N VAL A 523 -29.31 -12.41 12.25
CA VAL A 523 -29.61 -11.02 12.59
C VAL A 523 -28.45 -10.36 13.30
N ILE A 524 -28.42 -9.03 13.27
CA ILE A 524 -27.43 -8.21 13.98
C ILE A 524 -28.12 -7.25 14.94
N GLY A 525 -27.52 -7.09 16.11
CA GLY A 525 -27.92 -6.17 17.17
C GLY A 525 -26.72 -5.36 17.67
N MET A 526 -27.00 -4.36 18.50
CA MET A 526 -25.99 -3.55 19.17
C MET A 526 -26.07 -3.84 20.66
N GLN A 527 -24.91 -4.04 21.28
CA GLN A 527 -24.80 -4.13 22.72
C GLN A 527 -24.48 -2.74 23.26
N GLU A 528 -25.28 -2.22 24.20
CA GLU A 528 -24.91 -1.00 24.91
C GLU A 528 -23.57 -1.21 25.63
N PRO A 529 -22.63 -0.25 25.58
CA PRO A 529 -21.41 -0.34 26.34
C PRO A 529 -21.74 -0.38 27.84
N GLU A 530 -21.28 -1.42 28.54
CA GLU A 530 -21.30 -1.43 29.99
C GLU A 530 -20.47 -0.22 30.47
N LEU A 531 -21.07 0.62 31.32
CA LEU A 531 -20.41 1.77 31.95
C LEU A 531 -19.36 1.29 32.95
N GLU A 532 -18.30 0.61 32.50
CA GLU A 532 -17.11 0.46 33.30
C GLU A 532 -16.31 1.75 33.23
N MET A 533 -16.23 2.44 34.38
CA MET A 533 -15.62 3.76 34.57
C MET A 533 -14.12 3.87 34.21
N ASP A 534 -13.48 2.82 33.68
CA ASP A 534 -12.03 2.73 33.51
C ASP A 534 -11.53 2.41 32.08
N SER A 535 -12.39 2.30 31.07
CA SER A 535 -11.96 2.05 29.67
C SER A 535 -12.02 3.31 28.79
N SER A 536 -10.92 3.62 28.09
CA SER A 536 -10.68 4.89 27.38
C SER A 536 -11.16 4.94 25.91
N ASP A 537 -11.96 3.97 25.47
CA ASP A 537 -12.75 4.00 24.22
C ASP A 537 -13.74 2.82 24.25
N PRO A 538 -14.95 2.95 24.82
CA PRO A 538 -15.94 1.90 24.74
C PRO A 538 -16.56 1.96 23.35
N GLY A 539 -15.79 1.51 22.34
CA GLY A 539 -16.31 1.33 20.99
C GLY A 539 -17.61 0.52 21.07
N ILE A 540 -18.60 0.92 20.28
CA ILE A 540 -19.88 0.20 20.23
C ILE A 540 -19.59 -1.23 19.75
N ASN A 541 -19.95 -2.21 20.58
CA ASN A 541 -19.87 -3.61 20.22
C ASN A 541 -21.17 -4.02 19.55
N TYR A 542 -21.05 -4.65 18.40
CA TYR A 542 -22.15 -5.24 17.66
C TYR A 542 -22.16 -6.74 17.88
N GLN A 543 -23.34 -7.34 17.80
CA GLN A 543 -23.54 -8.76 17.99
C GLN A 543 -24.30 -9.35 16.81
N CYS A 544 -23.74 -10.37 16.16
CA CYS A 544 -24.40 -11.15 15.12
C CYS A 544 -24.87 -12.49 15.68
N LEU A 545 -26.16 -12.80 15.52
CA LEU A 545 -26.73 -14.09 15.88
C LEU A 545 -26.78 -15.00 14.66
N LEU A 546 -26.07 -16.12 14.74
CA LEU A 546 -25.95 -17.14 13.71
C LEU A 546 -26.57 -18.44 14.23
N PRO A 547 -27.80 -18.79 13.84
CA PRO A 547 -28.40 -20.06 14.21
C PRO A 547 -27.68 -21.22 13.52
N ARG A 548 -27.50 -22.32 14.25
CA ARG A 548 -26.78 -23.52 13.81
C ARG A 548 -27.75 -24.65 13.50
N SER A 549 -27.29 -25.62 12.71
CA SER A 549 -28.05 -26.82 12.36
C SER A 549 -28.40 -27.71 13.56
N ASP A 550 -27.69 -27.57 14.68
CA ASP A 550 -27.96 -28.24 15.96
C ASP A 550 -28.96 -27.50 16.86
N ASN A 551 -29.65 -26.48 16.33
CA ASN A 551 -30.56 -25.57 17.04
C ASN A 551 -29.91 -24.73 18.15
N ALA A 552 -28.59 -24.68 18.25
CA ALA A 552 -27.91 -23.64 19.02
C ALA A 552 -27.90 -22.32 18.25
N VAL A 553 -27.71 -21.20 18.96
CA VAL A 553 -27.48 -19.89 18.34
C VAL A 553 -26.12 -19.39 18.77
N GLU A 554 -25.25 -19.15 17.81
CA GLU A 554 -23.92 -18.58 18.05
C GLU A 554 -23.99 -17.06 17.95
N LEU A 555 -23.47 -16.36 18.95
CA LEU A 555 -23.44 -14.91 19.05
C LEU A 555 -22.00 -14.46 18.84
N PHE A 556 -21.72 -13.83 17.71
CA PHE A 556 -20.42 -13.25 17.39
C PHE A 556 -20.40 -11.77 17.73
N SER A 557 -19.44 -11.33 18.54
CA SER A 557 -19.26 -9.90 18.81
C SER A 557 -18.19 -9.30 17.92
N PHE A 558 -18.37 -8.06 17.48
CA PHE A 558 -17.39 -7.32 16.69
C PHE A 558 -17.47 -5.82 16.94
N ASN A 559 -16.42 -5.09 16.55
CA ASN A 559 -16.39 -3.63 16.60
C ASN A 559 -15.63 -3.05 15.39
N GLN A 560 -15.24 -1.77 15.51
CA GLN A 560 -14.48 -1.02 14.51
C GLN A 560 -13.13 -1.61 14.09
N PHE A 561 -12.64 -2.63 14.81
CA PHE A 561 -11.37 -3.32 14.53
C PHE A 561 -11.56 -4.75 14.01
N GLY A 562 -12.80 -5.24 13.87
CA GLY A 562 -13.10 -6.61 13.44
C GLY A 562 -13.76 -7.46 14.51
N TRP A 563 -13.66 -8.79 14.37
CA TRP A 563 -14.28 -9.76 15.28
C TRP A 563 -13.58 -9.78 16.65
N ILE A 564 -14.35 -9.96 17.72
CA ILE A 564 -13.86 -9.92 19.12
C ILE A 564 -13.94 -11.31 19.76
N ASP A 565 -15.16 -11.85 19.87
CA ASP A 565 -15.43 -13.11 20.55
C ASP A 565 -16.67 -13.81 19.97
N SER A 566 -16.92 -15.03 20.45
CA SER A 566 -18.17 -15.75 20.18
C SER A 566 -18.71 -16.42 21.45
N LYS A 567 -20.04 -16.46 21.58
CA LYS A 567 -20.78 -17.11 22.67
C LYS A 567 -21.86 -18.01 22.09
N ILE A 568 -22.32 -19.01 22.85
CA ILE A 568 -23.33 -19.97 22.35
C ILE A 568 -24.54 -19.99 23.28
N ILE A 569 -25.72 -19.72 22.71
CA ILE A 569 -27.02 -19.97 23.33
C ILE A 569 -27.41 -21.41 23.01
N ARG A 570 -27.44 -22.25 24.04
CA ARG A 570 -27.74 -23.69 23.87
C ARG A 570 -29.23 -23.92 23.63
N PRO A 571 -29.62 -24.95 22.85
CA PRO A 571 -31.02 -25.31 22.65
C PRO A 571 -31.65 -25.81 23.96
N VAL A 572 -32.96 -25.58 24.12
CA VAL A 572 -33.76 -26.17 25.21
C VAL A 572 -34.33 -27.51 24.75
N LYS A 573 -34.63 -28.43 25.68
CA LYS A 573 -35.34 -29.68 25.37
C LYS A 573 -36.63 -29.38 24.60
N HIS A 574 -36.86 -30.11 23.50
CA HIS A 574 -38.02 -29.97 22.61
C HIS A 574 -38.06 -28.71 21.71
N THR A 575 -36.97 -27.94 21.64
CA THR A 575 -36.84 -26.88 20.61
C THR A 575 -36.89 -27.53 19.24
N LYS A 576 -37.84 -27.10 18.40
CA LYS A 576 -37.88 -27.52 16.99
C LYS A 576 -36.90 -26.68 16.17
N LYS A 577 -36.87 -26.88 14.84
CA LYS A 577 -36.01 -26.10 13.96
C LYS A 577 -36.26 -24.59 14.16
N ILE A 578 -35.20 -23.85 14.48
CA ILE A 578 -35.24 -22.39 14.57
C ILE A 578 -35.52 -21.85 13.16
N THR A 579 -36.49 -20.95 13.06
CA THR A 579 -37.00 -20.41 11.78
C THR A 579 -37.09 -18.89 11.78
N ALA A 580 -36.94 -18.23 12.93
CA ALA A 580 -36.84 -16.78 13.01
C ALA A 580 -36.01 -16.33 14.23
N LEU A 581 -35.27 -15.23 14.09
CA LEU A 581 -34.53 -14.57 15.15
C LEU A 581 -34.72 -13.07 15.03
N HIS A 582 -34.79 -12.35 16.15
CA HIS A 582 -34.76 -10.89 16.16
C HIS A 582 -34.28 -10.33 17.49
N PHE A 583 -33.59 -9.20 17.46
CA PHE A 583 -33.34 -8.39 18.65
C PHE A 583 -34.54 -7.45 18.88
N ILE A 584 -35.20 -7.57 20.03
CA ILE A 584 -36.32 -6.72 20.45
C ILE A 584 -35.93 -6.08 21.78
N GLU A 585 -35.58 -4.79 21.74
CA GLU A 585 -34.89 -4.08 22.82
C GLU A 585 -33.65 -4.86 23.30
N GLU A 586 -33.57 -5.18 24.59
CA GLU A 586 -32.44 -5.90 25.22
C GLU A 586 -32.58 -7.43 25.14
N ASN A 587 -33.56 -7.93 24.39
CA ASN A 587 -33.92 -9.34 24.37
C ASN A 587 -33.77 -9.95 22.97
N ILE A 588 -33.31 -11.20 22.94
CA ILE A 588 -33.26 -12.03 21.75
C ILE A 588 -34.52 -12.88 21.72
N TRP A 589 -35.32 -12.74 20.66
CA TRP A 589 -36.47 -13.59 20.42
C TRP A 589 -36.11 -14.66 19.41
N ILE A 590 -36.36 -15.92 19.77
CA ILE A 590 -36.06 -17.12 18.99
C ILE A 590 -37.37 -17.83 18.67
N GLY A 591 -37.77 -17.82 17.40
CA GLY A 591 -38.95 -18.49 16.88
C GLY A 591 -38.62 -19.84 16.26
N ASP A 592 -39.49 -20.83 16.47
CA ASP A 592 -39.37 -22.16 15.87
C ASP A 592 -40.53 -22.52 14.91
N GLU A 593 -40.33 -23.58 14.13
CA GLU A 593 -41.36 -24.13 13.21
C GLU A 593 -42.62 -24.66 13.94
N GLY A 594 -42.56 -24.80 15.27
CA GLY A 594 -43.69 -25.22 16.09
C GLY A 594 -44.59 -24.07 16.54
N GLY A 595 -44.24 -22.83 16.20
CA GLY A 595 -44.94 -21.64 16.69
C GLY A 595 -44.61 -21.31 18.14
N ASN A 596 -43.44 -21.72 18.64
CA ASN A 596 -42.95 -21.31 19.95
C ASN A 596 -41.97 -20.16 19.80
N ILE A 597 -42.03 -19.22 20.74
CA ILE A 597 -41.08 -18.12 20.90
C ILE A 597 -40.38 -18.30 22.24
N ARG A 598 -39.05 -18.33 22.20
CA ARG A 598 -38.15 -18.27 23.36
C ARG A 598 -37.53 -16.88 23.42
N MET A 599 -37.71 -16.20 24.55
CA MET A 599 -37.10 -14.91 24.85
C MET A 599 -35.88 -15.12 25.74
N VAL A 600 -34.74 -14.60 25.32
CA VAL A 600 -33.45 -14.68 26.01
C VAL A 600 -32.95 -13.26 26.27
N CYS A 601 -32.45 -12.97 27.46
CA CYS A 601 -31.79 -11.68 27.75
C CYS A 601 -30.45 -11.61 26.99
N ALA A 602 -30.23 -10.57 26.19
CA ALA A 602 -29.00 -10.45 25.39
C ALA A 602 -27.74 -10.29 26.25
N ALA A 603 -27.84 -9.57 27.38
CA ALA A 603 -26.72 -9.32 28.27
C ALA A 603 -26.26 -10.56 29.05
N THR A 604 -27.21 -11.30 29.64
CA THR A 604 -26.91 -12.45 30.51
C THR A 604 -27.01 -13.80 29.80
N LEU A 605 -27.57 -13.84 28.60
CA LEU A 605 -27.93 -15.06 27.85
C LEU A 605 -28.85 -16.00 28.63
N SER A 606 -29.58 -15.48 29.63
CA SER A 606 -30.52 -16.25 30.44
C SER A 606 -31.93 -16.26 29.82
N ASP A 607 -32.61 -17.39 29.96
CA ASP A 607 -34.00 -17.54 29.52
C ASP A 607 -34.95 -16.66 30.35
N LEU A 608 -35.79 -15.89 29.65
CA LEU A 608 -36.83 -15.06 30.25
C LEU A 608 -38.18 -15.76 30.19
N PHE A 609 -38.65 -16.07 28.98
CA PHE A 609 -39.97 -16.67 28.74
C PHE A 609 -39.95 -17.60 27.53
N ILE A 610 -40.77 -18.65 27.58
CA ILE A 610 -41.07 -19.52 26.43
C ILE A 610 -42.59 -19.64 26.32
N PHE A 611 -43.15 -19.34 25.14
CA PHE A 611 -44.60 -19.43 24.92
C PHE A 611 -44.92 -19.82 23.48
N SER A 612 -46.10 -20.44 23.27
CA SER A 612 -46.64 -20.70 21.94
C SER A 612 -47.49 -19.53 21.45
N VAL A 613 -47.35 -19.11 20.19
CA VAL A 613 -48.13 -18.01 19.59
C VAL A 613 -49.64 -18.28 19.67
N SER A 614 -50.06 -19.53 19.47
CA SER A 614 -51.47 -19.95 19.61
C SER A 614 -52.04 -19.74 21.01
N SER A 615 -51.18 -19.64 22.03
CA SER A 615 -51.58 -19.42 23.42
C SER A 615 -51.69 -17.95 23.81
N LEU A 616 -51.38 -17.02 22.91
CA LEU A 616 -51.44 -15.58 23.18
C LEU A 616 -52.88 -15.06 23.31
N HIS A 617 -53.83 -15.65 22.57
CA HIS A 617 -55.24 -15.27 22.65
C HIS A 617 -56.15 -16.44 22.25
N PRO A 618 -57.26 -16.71 22.98
CA PRO A 618 -58.13 -17.86 22.70
C PRO A 618 -58.77 -17.87 21.30
N SER A 619 -58.86 -16.72 20.63
CA SER A 619 -59.44 -16.61 19.28
C SER A 619 -58.44 -16.83 18.14
N LEU A 620 -57.15 -16.99 18.43
CA LEU A 620 -56.13 -17.24 17.40
C LEU A 620 -56.26 -18.67 16.88
N LYS A 621 -56.70 -18.82 15.64
CA LYS A 621 -56.76 -20.11 14.94
C LYS A 621 -55.67 -20.15 13.88
N ILE A 622 -54.46 -20.48 14.31
CA ILE A 622 -53.31 -20.52 13.42
C ILE A 622 -53.32 -21.84 12.64
N ALA A 623 -53.50 -21.76 11.32
CA ALA A 623 -53.53 -22.94 10.44
C ALA A 623 -52.14 -23.56 10.26
N ASP A 624 -51.13 -22.71 10.09
CA ASP A 624 -49.71 -23.08 10.02
C ASP A 624 -48.95 -22.30 11.10
N PRO A 625 -48.48 -22.96 12.18
CA PRO A 625 -47.80 -22.30 13.29
C PRO A 625 -46.36 -21.91 12.98
N THR A 626 -45.84 -22.22 11.79
CA THR A 626 -44.46 -21.90 11.41
C THR A 626 -44.21 -20.39 11.46
N ILE A 627 -43.30 -19.97 12.33
CA ILE A 627 -42.84 -18.57 12.40
C ILE A 627 -41.83 -18.39 11.27
N ILE A 628 -42.08 -17.43 10.38
CA ILE A 628 -41.19 -17.15 9.24
C ILE A 628 -40.30 -15.93 9.49
N ASP A 629 -40.74 -15.00 10.33
CA ASP A 629 -39.98 -13.79 10.66
C ASP A 629 -40.46 -13.19 11.99
N LEU A 630 -39.57 -12.44 12.63
CA LEU A 630 -39.81 -11.71 13.87
C LEU A 630 -39.30 -10.28 13.67
N GLY A 631 -40.03 -9.31 14.21
CA GLY A 631 -39.67 -7.90 14.03
C GLY A 631 -40.14 -7.01 15.17
N SER A 632 -39.60 -5.80 15.23
CA SER A 632 -40.07 -4.73 16.10
C SER A 632 -40.54 -3.51 15.29
N VAL A 633 -41.63 -2.89 15.73
CA VAL A 633 -42.14 -1.67 15.11
C VAL A 633 -41.40 -0.49 15.72
N VAL A 634 -40.46 0.09 14.98
CA VAL A 634 -39.66 1.24 15.44
C VAL A 634 -40.54 2.36 15.99
N GLY A 635 -40.22 2.85 17.19
CA GLY A 635 -40.95 3.91 17.89
C GLY A 635 -42.24 3.46 18.59
N ARG A 636 -42.57 2.16 18.57
CA ARG A 636 -43.71 1.58 19.30
C ARG A 636 -43.29 0.32 20.04
N GLN A 637 -43.87 0.07 21.21
CA GLN A 637 -43.69 -1.17 21.97
C GLN A 637 -44.51 -2.32 21.36
N ILE A 638 -44.28 -2.62 20.09
CA ILE A 638 -44.99 -3.63 19.32
C ILE A 638 -43.98 -4.53 18.61
N ALA A 639 -44.11 -5.82 18.83
CA ALA A 639 -43.42 -6.86 18.08
C ALA A 639 -44.35 -7.45 17.03
N THR A 640 -43.78 -7.79 15.88
CA THR A 640 -44.44 -8.50 14.79
C THR A 640 -44.02 -9.95 14.81
N VAL A 641 -44.98 -10.87 14.90
CA VAL A 641 -44.76 -12.30 14.71
C VAL A 641 -45.39 -12.69 13.38
N VAL A 642 -44.54 -13.02 12.41
CA VAL A 642 -44.95 -13.34 11.06
C VAL A 642 -45.05 -14.85 10.93
N LEU A 643 -46.25 -15.33 10.58
CA LEU A 643 -46.54 -16.72 10.25
C LEU A 643 -46.84 -16.80 8.74
N ARG A 644 -46.84 -18.02 8.19
CA ARG A 644 -47.01 -18.22 6.74
C ARG A 644 -48.23 -17.52 6.14
N PHE A 645 -49.36 -17.54 6.84
CA PHE A 645 -50.64 -16.94 6.38
C PHE A 645 -51.21 -15.94 7.38
N SER A 646 -50.42 -15.50 8.37
CA SER A 646 -50.95 -14.66 9.43
C SER A 646 -49.88 -13.70 9.95
N LEU A 647 -50.28 -12.47 10.21
CA LEU A 647 -49.44 -11.46 10.84
C LEU A 647 -50.02 -11.13 12.22
N VAL A 648 -49.30 -11.48 13.27
CA VAL A 648 -49.69 -11.24 14.66
C VAL A 648 -48.91 -10.05 15.21
N LEU A 649 -49.62 -9.08 15.79
CA LEU A 649 -49.01 -8.00 16.57
C LEU A 649 -49.17 -8.30 18.06
N CYS A 650 -48.08 -8.17 18.80
CA CYS A 650 -48.09 -8.22 20.25
C CYS A 650 -47.37 -7.00 20.84
N SER A 651 -47.83 -6.51 21.98
CA SER A 651 -47.08 -5.51 22.74
C SER A 651 -46.05 -6.19 23.61
N TYR A 652 -44.93 -5.52 23.84
CA TYR A 652 -43.89 -5.95 24.77
C TYR A 652 -43.58 -4.83 25.76
N SER A 653 -43.21 -5.18 26.99
CA SER A 653 -42.83 -4.23 28.05
C SER A 653 -41.69 -4.82 28.87
N GLY A 654 -40.46 -4.66 28.37
CA GLY A 654 -39.27 -5.21 29.01
C GLY A 654 -39.29 -6.75 29.06
N PRO A 655 -39.00 -7.37 30.22
CA PRO A 655 -38.89 -8.82 30.33
C PRO A 655 -40.24 -9.55 30.40
N GLU A 656 -41.38 -8.84 30.47
CA GLU A 656 -42.69 -9.46 30.66
C GLU A 656 -43.19 -10.22 29.43
N ARG A 657 -44.12 -11.16 29.66
CA ARG A 657 -44.76 -11.92 28.58
C ARG A 657 -45.50 -10.96 27.62
N PRO A 658 -45.26 -11.03 26.30
CA PRO A 658 -45.95 -10.20 25.32
C PRO A 658 -47.47 -10.36 25.35
N GLN A 659 -48.21 -9.27 25.15
CA GLN A 659 -49.68 -9.29 25.10
C GLN A 659 -50.18 -9.23 23.66
N PHE A 660 -51.20 -10.02 23.35
CA PHE A 660 -51.83 -9.99 22.03
C PHE A 660 -52.51 -8.65 21.76
N LEU A 661 -52.23 -8.05 20.59
CA LEU A 661 -52.92 -6.85 20.13
C LEU A 661 -53.92 -7.18 19.03
N MET A 662 -53.46 -7.87 17.97
CA MET A 662 -54.30 -8.25 16.84
C MET A 662 -53.64 -9.30 15.94
N CYS A 663 -54.43 -9.89 15.05
CA CYS A 663 -53.98 -10.79 13.99
C CYS A 663 -54.68 -10.42 12.68
N ILE A 664 -53.95 -10.47 11.57
CA ILE A 664 -54.51 -10.49 10.22
C ILE A 664 -54.25 -11.86 9.63
N GLU A 665 -55.30 -12.51 9.13
CA GLU A 665 -55.20 -13.69 8.27
C GLU A 665 -55.17 -13.26 6.81
N LEU A 666 -54.21 -13.80 6.05
CA LEU A 666 -54.01 -13.49 4.63
C LEU A 666 -54.29 -14.73 3.79
N THR A 667 -54.80 -14.50 2.58
CA THR A 667 -55.08 -15.57 1.60
C THR A 667 -53.84 -16.02 0.85
N GLU A 668 -52.82 -15.16 0.78
CA GLU A 668 -51.53 -15.42 0.14
C GLU A 668 -50.45 -15.56 1.20
N ALA A 669 -49.43 -16.35 0.88
CA ALA A 669 -48.38 -16.65 1.82
C ALA A 669 -47.37 -15.52 1.91
N ILE A 670 -47.08 -15.07 3.13
CA ILE A 670 -46.02 -14.10 3.37
C ILE A 670 -44.67 -14.82 3.24
N HIS A 671 -43.72 -14.17 2.56
CA HIS A 671 -42.33 -14.64 2.47
C HIS A 671 -41.35 -13.67 3.12
N VAL A 672 -41.59 -12.37 2.99
CA VAL A 672 -40.74 -11.30 3.54
C VAL A 672 -41.56 -10.12 3.99
N LEU A 673 -41.04 -9.35 4.95
CA LEU A 673 -41.70 -8.19 5.51
C LEU A 673 -40.70 -7.05 5.73
N THR A 674 -41.16 -5.81 5.56
CA THR A 674 -40.45 -4.64 6.06
C THR A 674 -41.43 -3.63 6.64
N ILE A 675 -40.96 -2.78 7.53
CA ILE A 675 -41.78 -1.77 8.21
C ILE A 675 -41.24 -0.39 7.83
N VAL A 676 -42.06 0.35 7.09
CA VAL A 676 -41.78 1.74 6.72
C VAL A 676 -42.31 2.64 7.82
N HIS A 677 -41.48 3.57 8.30
CA HIS A 677 -41.87 4.55 9.32
C HIS A 677 -41.63 5.99 8.82
N SER A 678 -42.57 6.89 9.14
CA SER A 678 -42.50 8.30 8.78
C SER A 678 -43.33 9.19 9.71
N ALA A 679 -42.71 9.90 10.64
CA ALA A 679 -43.32 10.82 11.61
C ALA A 679 -44.45 10.19 12.45
N ASP A 680 -45.65 10.01 11.88
CA ASP A 680 -46.84 9.41 12.49
C ASP A 680 -47.52 8.33 11.62
N ASP A 681 -46.91 7.92 10.52
CA ASP A 681 -47.40 6.84 9.65
C ASP A 681 -46.45 5.65 9.69
N TRP A 682 -47.02 4.47 9.92
CA TRP A 682 -46.30 3.19 9.90
C TRP A 682 -47.00 2.29 8.90
N GLN A 683 -46.24 1.73 7.98
CA GLN A 683 -46.75 0.81 6.98
C GLN A 683 -45.97 -0.49 7.04
N ILE A 684 -46.69 -1.60 7.07
CA ILE A 684 -46.13 -2.93 6.93
C ILE A 684 -46.28 -3.34 5.48
N TRP A 685 -45.15 -3.55 4.83
CA TRP A 685 -45.06 -4.06 3.47
C TRP A 685 -44.70 -5.53 3.54
N THR A 686 -45.51 -6.38 2.90
CA THR A 686 -45.32 -7.83 2.87
C THR A 686 -45.16 -8.30 1.44
N GLY A 687 -44.15 -9.12 1.18
CA GLY A 687 -43.92 -9.79 -0.09
C GLY A 687 -44.61 -11.15 -0.14
N HIS A 688 -45.28 -11.40 -1.25
CA HIS A 688 -46.11 -12.59 -1.50
C HIS A 688 -45.69 -13.29 -2.79
N ASP A 689 -46.39 -14.38 -3.09
CA ASP A 689 -46.35 -15.04 -4.39
C ASP A 689 -46.87 -14.11 -5.51
N GLN A 690 -46.74 -14.54 -6.78
CA GLN A 690 -47.26 -13.80 -7.95
C GLN A 690 -46.75 -12.35 -8.05
N SER A 691 -45.56 -12.08 -7.52
CA SER A 691 -44.86 -10.80 -7.55
C SER A 691 -45.61 -9.65 -6.87
N ARG A 692 -46.42 -9.95 -5.85
CA ARG A 692 -47.25 -8.98 -5.13
C ARG A 692 -46.60 -8.47 -3.85
N LEU A 693 -46.81 -7.18 -3.60
CA LEU A 693 -46.55 -6.52 -2.31
C LEU A 693 -47.89 -6.05 -1.74
N PHE A 694 -48.20 -6.43 -0.50
CA PHE A 694 -49.35 -5.91 0.25
C PHE A 694 -48.91 -4.89 1.29
N ILE A 695 -49.69 -3.81 1.40
CA ILE A 695 -49.40 -2.65 2.24
C ILE A 695 -50.50 -2.51 3.29
N HIS A 696 -50.10 -2.53 4.57
CA HIS A 696 -51.00 -2.39 5.72
C HIS A 696 -50.56 -1.20 6.58
N HIS A 697 -51.47 -0.28 6.91
CA HIS A 697 -51.15 0.85 7.81
C HIS A 697 -51.40 0.49 9.26
N ILE A 698 -50.48 0.87 10.14
CA ILE A 698 -50.65 0.78 11.60
C ILE A 698 -51.24 2.10 12.11
N THR A 699 -52.53 2.07 12.42
CA THR A 699 -53.25 3.21 13.01
C THR A 699 -52.68 3.60 14.37
N SER A 700 -53.00 4.81 14.85
CA SER A 700 -52.62 5.30 16.19
C SER A 700 -53.14 4.42 17.34
N LYS A 701 -54.19 3.62 17.10
CA LYS A 701 -54.73 2.64 18.06
C LYS A 701 -54.07 1.26 17.95
N ASN A 702 -52.90 1.16 17.33
CA ASN A 702 -52.16 -0.08 17.09
C ASN A 702 -52.98 -1.15 16.34
N ARG A 703 -53.87 -0.72 15.44
CA ARG A 703 -54.61 -1.59 14.53
C ARG A 703 -54.08 -1.51 13.11
N LEU A 704 -54.00 -2.65 12.43
CA LEU A 704 -53.63 -2.78 11.02
C LEU A 704 -54.87 -2.61 10.14
N LEU A 705 -54.75 -1.77 9.12
CA LEU A 705 -55.74 -1.61 8.07
C LEU A 705 -55.07 -1.93 6.72
N TYR A 706 -55.67 -2.85 5.96
CA TYR A 706 -55.27 -3.07 4.58
C TYR A 706 -55.47 -1.77 3.78
N SER A 707 -54.45 -1.37 3.03
CA SER A 707 -54.46 -0.13 2.26
C SER A 707 -54.44 -0.40 0.77
N ASN A 708 -53.42 -1.09 0.28
CA ASN A 708 -53.25 -1.32 -1.15
C ASN A 708 -52.36 -2.55 -1.44
N SER A 709 -52.35 -2.99 -2.69
CA SER A 709 -51.43 -3.99 -3.23
C SER A 709 -50.80 -3.49 -4.52
N VAL A 710 -49.51 -3.77 -4.71
CA VAL A 710 -48.82 -3.54 -5.99
C VAL A 710 -48.21 -4.82 -6.52
N THR A 711 -48.07 -4.91 -7.83
CA THR A 711 -47.49 -6.07 -8.51
C THR A 711 -46.33 -5.60 -9.37
N HIS A 712 -45.21 -6.32 -9.29
CA HIS A 712 -44.08 -6.05 -10.16
C HIS A 712 -44.47 -6.36 -11.62
N THR A 713 -43.96 -5.58 -12.57
CA THR A 713 -44.21 -5.81 -13.99
C THR A 713 -43.23 -6.85 -14.54
N GLY A 714 -43.73 -7.95 -15.12
CA GLY A 714 -42.88 -8.98 -15.73
C GLY A 714 -43.39 -10.40 -15.48
N GLU A 715 -42.44 -11.33 -15.28
CA GLU A 715 -42.69 -12.73 -14.96
C GLU A 715 -43.24 -12.89 -13.54
N GLN A 716 -44.09 -13.90 -13.33
CA GLN A 716 -44.61 -14.24 -12.01
C GLN A 716 -43.54 -14.99 -11.22
N ALA A 717 -42.98 -14.31 -10.23
CA ALA A 717 -42.04 -14.85 -9.26
C ALA A 717 -42.39 -14.41 -7.84
N THR A 718 -41.92 -15.12 -6.84
CA THR A 718 -42.05 -14.74 -5.42
C THR A 718 -41.28 -13.45 -5.14
N VAL A 719 -41.81 -12.57 -4.29
CA VAL A 719 -41.00 -11.47 -3.74
C VAL A 719 -40.03 -12.04 -2.72
N SER A 720 -38.73 -12.03 -3.03
CA SER A 720 -37.69 -12.69 -2.22
C SER A 720 -37.08 -11.78 -1.15
N HIS A 721 -37.05 -10.48 -1.40
CA HIS A 721 -36.41 -9.50 -0.50
C HIS A 721 -37.19 -8.20 -0.49
N VAL A 722 -37.36 -7.62 0.69
CA VAL A 722 -37.89 -6.26 0.85
C VAL A 722 -37.17 -5.57 2.00
N VAL A 723 -36.62 -4.38 1.75
CA VAL A 723 -35.99 -3.52 2.76
C VAL A 723 -36.55 -2.10 2.61
N SER A 724 -36.59 -1.33 3.69
CA SER A 724 -37.15 0.01 3.63
C SER A 724 -36.45 0.97 4.57
N ASN A 725 -36.67 2.25 4.32
CA ASN A 725 -36.31 3.32 5.22
C ASN A 725 -37.37 4.43 5.16
N SER A 726 -37.09 5.56 5.80
CA SER A 726 -37.99 6.72 5.82
C SER A 726 -38.25 7.37 4.45
N THR A 727 -37.60 6.94 3.36
CA THR A 727 -37.72 7.56 2.03
C THR A 727 -38.35 6.66 0.97
N GLY A 728 -38.27 5.35 1.11
CA GLY A 728 -38.77 4.41 0.11
C GLY A 728 -38.68 2.94 0.54
N VAL A 729 -39.10 2.07 -0.37
CA VAL A 729 -39.08 0.62 -0.21
C VAL A 729 -38.34 0.00 -1.39
N TRP A 730 -37.38 -0.88 -1.12
CA TRP A 730 -36.63 -1.61 -2.13
C TRP A 730 -37.05 -3.07 -2.09
N SER A 731 -37.31 -3.66 -3.25
CA SER A 731 -37.68 -5.07 -3.36
C SER A 731 -36.91 -5.79 -4.46
N SER A 732 -36.83 -7.12 -4.35
CA SER A 732 -36.36 -8.02 -5.40
C SER A 732 -37.28 -9.23 -5.53
N LEU A 733 -37.22 -9.87 -6.69
CA LEU A 733 -37.93 -11.11 -6.98
C LEU A 733 -36.96 -12.29 -6.90
N GLU A 734 -37.49 -13.47 -6.64
CA GLU A 734 -36.77 -14.74 -6.71
C GLU A 734 -36.17 -14.94 -8.12
N GLU A 735 -34.94 -15.44 -8.20
CA GLU A 735 -34.16 -15.63 -9.44
C GLU A 735 -33.96 -14.36 -10.32
N SER A 736 -34.29 -13.17 -9.81
CA SER A 736 -34.15 -11.90 -10.53
C SER A 736 -32.86 -11.16 -10.15
N GLY A 737 -32.15 -10.66 -11.15
CA GLY A 737 -31.03 -9.71 -10.97
C GLY A 737 -31.44 -8.25 -10.78
N LYS A 738 -32.74 -7.97 -10.65
CA LYS A 738 -33.28 -6.60 -10.58
C LYS A 738 -33.70 -6.21 -9.17
N VAL A 739 -33.33 -5.00 -8.77
CA VAL A 739 -33.85 -4.34 -7.57
C VAL A 739 -34.78 -3.20 -7.98
N PHE A 740 -35.95 -3.13 -7.36
CA PHE A 740 -37.00 -2.15 -7.62
C PHE A 740 -37.11 -1.18 -6.45
N LEU A 741 -37.11 0.13 -6.72
CA LEU A 741 -37.35 1.18 -5.74
C LEU A 741 -38.79 1.70 -5.89
N TRP A 742 -39.57 1.57 -4.83
CA TRP A 742 -40.93 2.05 -4.67
C TRP A 742 -41.00 3.26 -3.76
N GLU A 743 -41.85 4.20 -4.11
CA GLU A 743 -42.29 5.27 -3.21
C GLU A 743 -43.33 4.74 -2.22
N LYS A 744 -43.49 5.43 -1.08
CA LYS A 744 -44.44 5.05 -0.02
C LYS A 744 -45.90 4.99 -0.47
N ASN A 745 -46.24 5.71 -1.53
CA ASN A 745 -47.57 5.68 -2.18
C ASN A 745 -47.73 4.52 -3.17
N ALA A 746 -46.81 3.54 -3.15
CA ALA A 746 -46.81 2.37 -4.00
C ALA A 746 -46.58 2.66 -5.50
N VAL A 747 -45.82 3.72 -5.81
CA VAL A 747 -45.40 4.04 -7.18
C VAL A 747 -43.97 3.54 -7.42
N LEU A 748 -43.76 2.76 -8.50
CA LEU A 748 -42.42 2.34 -8.91
C LEU A 748 -41.63 3.54 -9.45
N LYS A 749 -40.45 3.79 -8.89
CA LYS A 749 -39.61 4.94 -9.22
C LYS A 749 -38.42 4.59 -10.10
N LYS A 750 -37.65 3.58 -9.71
CA LYS A 750 -36.40 3.17 -10.40
C LYS A 750 -36.21 1.65 -10.33
N THR A 751 -35.43 1.12 -11.27
CA THR A 751 -35.00 -0.28 -11.28
C THR A 751 -33.51 -0.34 -11.58
N LEU A 752 -32.75 -1.08 -10.77
CA LEU A 752 -31.34 -1.38 -11.01
C LEU A 752 -31.21 -2.84 -11.44
N ASN A 753 -30.38 -3.12 -12.44
CA ASN A 753 -30.07 -4.49 -12.86
C ASN A 753 -28.61 -4.82 -12.49
N CYS A 754 -28.44 -5.64 -11.46
CA CYS A 754 -27.13 -6.03 -10.93
C CYS A 754 -26.35 -6.94 -11.88
N GLN A 755 -27.01 -7.70 -12.76
CA GLN A 755 -26.34 -8.57 -13.75
C GLN A 755 -25.56 -7.80 -14.82
N LYS A 756 -25.80 -6.49 -14.95
CA LYS A 756 -25.09 -5.62 -15.89
C LYS A 756 -23.85 -4.94 -15.27
N LEU A 757 -23.61 -5.14 -13.98
CA LEU A 757 -22.51 -4.52 -13.27
C LEU A 757 -21.30 -5.46 -13.26
N LEU A 758 -20.13 -4.92 -13.53
CA LEU A 758 -18.87 -5.66 -13.49
C LEU A 758 -18.12 -5.36 -12.17
N PRO A 759 -17.59 -6.38 -11.49
CA PRO A 759 -16.73 -6.18 -10.32
C PRO A 759 -15.48 -5.38 -10.69
N MET A 760 -15.14 -4.37 -9.88
CA MET A 760 -13.93 -3.56 -10.02
C MET A 760 -12.68 -4.23 -9.43
N SER A 761 -12.87 -5.22 -8.57
CA SER A 761 -11.83 -5.91 -7.79
C SER A 761 -11.35 -7.22 -8.44
N GLU A 762 -11.48 -7.37 -9.76
CA GLU A 762 -11.02 -8.56 -10.48
C GLU A 762 -10.06 -8.16 -11.59
N SER A 763 -9.00 -8.97 -11.77
CA SER A 763 -8.13 -8.83 -12.93
C SER A 763 -8.80 -9.47 -14.15
N LEU A 764 -8.51 -8.96 -15.35
CA LEU A 764 -9.01 -9.54 -16.60
C LEU A 764 -8.70 -11.04 -16.74
N SER A 765 -7.61 -11.49 -16.10
CA SER A 765 -7.21 -12.90 -16.03
C SER A 765 -8.02 -13.74 -15.04
N SER A 766 -8.54 -13.16 -13.96
CA SER A 766 -9.34 -13.88 -12.95
C SER A 766 -10.85 -13.77 -13.19
N MET A 767 -11.28 -12.88 -14.08
CA MET A 767 -12.67 -12.74 -14.51
C MET A 767 -13.12 -13.92 -15.36
N ASN A 768 -13.80 -14.90 -14.76
CA ASN A 768 -14.55 -15.89 -15.52
C ASN A 768 -15.87 -15.27 -16.00
N VAL A 769 -15.89 -14.76 -17.25
CA VAL A 769 -17.05 -14.10 -17.88
C VAL A 769 -18.29 -15.02 -17.91
N GLU A 770 -18.12 -16.34 -17.93
CA GLU A 770 -19.23 -17.29 -17.89
C GLU A 770 -19.84 -17.45 -16.48
N SER A 771 -19.06 -17.22 -15.41
CA SER A 771 -19.54 -17.27 -14.01
C SER A 771 -20.43 -16.08 -13.62
N ILE A 772 -20.40 -14.99 -14.39
CA ILE A 772 -21.21 -13.78 -14.17
C ILE A 772 -22.66 -13.98 -14.70
N LYS A 773 -22.93 -15.05 -15.45
CA LYS A 773 -24.28 -15.33 -16.00
C LYS A 773 -25.34 -15.61 -14.92
N GLY A 774 -24.93 -16.00 -13.71
CA GLY A 774 -25.80 -16.29 -12.57
C GLY A 774 -25.82 -15.20 -11.50
N GLY A 775 -26.11 -13.94 -11.85
CA GLY A 775 -26.08 -12.80 -10.91
C GLY A 775 -27.44 -12.36 -10.38
N HIS A 776 -28.29 -13.29 -9.92
CA HIS A 776 -29.55 -12.90 -9.28
C HIS A 776 -29.31 -12.38 -7.86
N VAL A 777 -30.24 -11.58 -7.35
CA VAL A 777 -30.14 -10.97 -6.02
C VAL A 777 -30.47 -12.03 -4.96
N THR A 778 -29.52 -12.27 -4.06
CA THR A 778 -29.64 -13.28 -2.98
C THR A 778 -29.67 -12.67 -1.60
N ALA A 779 -29.24 -11.41 -1.44
CA ALA A 779 -29.32 -10.69 -0.18
C ALA A 779 -29.46 -9.19 -0.42
N MET A 780 -30.19 -8.49 0.45
CA MET A 780 -30.35 -7.03 0.42
C MET A 780 -30.39 -6.48 1.83
N ALA A 781 -29.72 -5.35 2.05
CA ALA A 781 -29.80 -4.59 3.30
C ALA A 781 -29.63 -3.09 3.05
N LEU A 782 -30.12 -2.27 3.97
CA LEU A 782 -29.94 -0.82 3.95
C LEU A 782 -29.06 -0.40 5.12
N THR A 783 -28.15 0.54 4.85
CA THR A 783 -27.37 1.23 5.87
C THR A 783 -27.81 2.70 5.90
N GLU A 784 -28.08 3.25 7.09
CA GLU A 784 -28.55 4.64 7.24
C GLU A 784 -27.51 5.58 7.88
N GLY A 785 -26.21 5.24 7.77
CA GLY A 785 -25.10 6.01 8.36
C GLY A 785 -25.06 7.49 7.97
N PHE A 786 -24.31 8.28 8.76
CA PHE A 786 -24.18 9.72 8.58
C PHE A 786 -23.53 10.07 7.22
N GLY A 787 -24.36 10.37 6.22
CA GLY A 787 -23.94 10.75 4.88
C GLY A 787 -25.07 10.55 3.87
N GLN A 788 -24.96 9.51 3.05
CA GLN A 788 -25.99 9.07 2.11
C GLN A 788 -26.41 7.65 2.46
N GLN A 789 -27.72 7.38 2.49
CA GLN A 789 -28.25 6.03 2.66
C GLN A 789 -27.74 5.12 1.55
N GLN A 790 -27.20 3.96 1.92
CA GLN A 790 -26.68 2.98 0.96
C GLN A 790 -27.55 1.72 1.00
N LEU A 791 -27.77 1.17 -0.18
CA LEU A 791 -28.35 -0.14 -0.38
C LEU A 791 -27.18 -1.10 -0.70
N VAL A 792 -27.04 -2.13 0.11
CA VAL A 792 -26.06 -3.21 -0.06
C VAL A 792 -26.78 -4.40 -0.68
N VAL A 793 -26.29 -4.90 -1.81
CA VAL A 793 -26.91 -6.00 -2.55
C VAL A 793 -25.88 -7.11 -2.76
N GLY A 794 -26.22 -8.31 -2.31
CA GLY A 794 -25.47 -9.54 -2.57
C GLY A 794 -26.09 -10.32 -3.71
N THR A 795 -25.27 -11.07 -4.42
CA THR A 795 -25.72 -11.89 -5.56
C THR A 795 -25.27 -13.34 -5.45
N SER A 796 -25.92 -14.21 -6.21
CA SER A 796 -25.58 -15.62 -6.37
C SER A 796 -24.22 -15.86 -7.04
N ALA A 797 -23.65 -14.83 -7.67
CA ALA A 797 -22.30 -14.86 -8.22
C ALA A 797 -21.23 -14.42 -7.20
N GLY A 798 -21.60 -14.15 -5.95
CA GLY A 798 -20.68 -13.68 -4.91
C GLY A 798 -20.30 -12.22 -5.04
N VAL A 799 -21.01 -11.47 -5.88
CA VAL A 799 -20.78 -10.04 -6.11
C VAL A 799 -21.56 -9.23 -5.09
N LEU A 800 -20.85 -8.36 -4.38
CA LEU A 800 -21.41 -7.33 -3.51
C LEU A 800 -21.47 -6.00 -4.26
N VAL A 801 -22.65 -5.38 -4.25
CA VAL A 801 -22.92 -4.10 -4.91
C VAL A 801 -23.32 -3.09 -3.84
N ILE A 802 -22.55 -2.03 -3.69
CA ILE A 802 -22.88 -0.87 -2.85
C ILE A 802 -23.56 0.17 -3.73
N VAL A 803 -24.76 0.59 -3.38
CA VAL A 803 -25.60 1.48 -4.19
C VAL A 803 -26.03 2.67 -3.35
N GLN A 804 -26.00 3.88 -3.90
CA GLN A 804 -26.68 5.02 -3.30
C GLN A 804 -28.20 4.77 -3.35
N ALA A 805 -28.84 4.57 -2.20
CA ALA A 805 -30.19 4.03 -2.11
C ALA A 805 -31.25 4.87 -2.85
N LYS A 806 -31.23 6.20 -2.65
CA LYS A 806 -32.24 7.13 -3.21
C LYS A 806 -32.20 7.22 -4.74
N GLU A 807 -31.00 7.30 -5.30
CA GLU A 807 -30.82 7.49 -6.75
C GLU A 807 -30.59 6.20 -7.51
N MET A 808 -30.41 5.07 -6.81
CA MET A 808 -30.06 3.75 -7.36
C MET A 808 -28.77 3.78 -8.20
N ILE A 809 -27.78 4.57 -7.76
CA ILE A 809 -26.48 4.72 -8.43
C ILE A 809 -25.48 3.76 -7.79
N PRO A 810 -24.90 2.80 -8.53
CA PRO A 810 -23.81 1.96 -8.00
C PRO A 810 -22.61 2.83 -7.60
N LEU A 811 -22.15 2.66 -6.36
CA LEU A 811 -20.98 3.30 -5.81
C LEU A 811 -19.76 2.38 -5.95
N ALA A 812 -19.87 1.13 -5.50
CA ALA A 812 -18.81 0.13 -5.60
C ALA A 812 -19.38 -1.26 -5.94
N VAL A 813 -18.58 -2.05 -6.66
CA VAL A 813 -18.93 -3.42 -7.09
C VAL A 813 -17.69 -4.29 -6.96
N PHE A 814 -17.76 -5.36 -6.19
CA PHE A 814 -16.62 -6.27 -5.97
C PHE A 814 -17.11 -7.67 -5.62
N ARG A 815 -16.22 -8.67 -5.71
CA ARG A 815 -16.59 -10.10 -5.60
C ARG A 815 -15.85 -10.81 -4.46
N PRO A 816 -16.30 -10.64 -3.20
CA PRO A 816 -15.62 -11.23 -2.05
C PRO A 816 -15.75 -12.75 -1.91
N PHE A 817 -16.74 -13.35 -2.57
CA PHE A 817 -17.02 -14.79 -2.51
C PHE A 817 -16.92 -15.42 -3.90
N ALA A 818 -16.39 -16.63 -3.99
CA ALA A 818 -16.39 -17.39 -5.23
C ALA A 818 -17.80 -17.83 -5.62
N SER A 819 -18.58 -18.20 -4.60
CA SER A 819 -19.96 -18.67 -4.66
C SER A 819 -20.92 -17.59 -4.15
N GLU A 820 -22.12 -17.92 -3.67
CA GLU A 820 -23.16 -16.92 -3.36
C GLU A 820 -22.93 -16.14 -2.05
N ILE A 821 -23.42 -14.89 -2.03
CA ILE A 821 -23.65 -14.13 -0.79
C ILE A 821 -25.03 -14.52 -0.27
N GLU A 822 -25.08 -15.27 0.83
CA GLU A 822 -26.30 -15.85 1.39
C GLU A 822 -27.06 -14.82 2.26
N ARG A 823 -26.34 -13.90 2.94
CA ARG A 823 -26.97 -12.92 3.84
C ARG A 823 -26.15 -11.65 3.98
N ILE A 824 -26.85 -10.53 4.19
CA ILE A 824 -26.26 -9.25 4.61
C ILE A 824 -26.96 -8.80 5.89
N LEU A 825 -26.19 -8.52 6.93
CA LEU A 825 -26.66 -8.07 8.24
C LEU A 825 -26.26 -6.61 8.43
N CYS A 826 -27.24 -5.72 8.64
CA CYS A 826 -26.99 -4.32 8.94
C CYS A 826 -27.67 -3.93 10.26
N TYR A 827 -26.99 -3.15 11.09
CA TYR A 827 -27.59 -2.61 12.30
C TYR A 827 -28.58 -1.48 11.91
N PRO A 828 -29.84 -1.53 12.38
CA PRO A 828 -30.80 -0.46 12.12
C PRO A 828 -30.39 0.81 12.87
N SER A 829 -30.22 1.92 12.15
CA SER A 829 -29.64 3.18 12.64
C SER A 829 -30.48 3.95 13.68
N PHE A 830 -31.54 3.35 14.23
CA PHE A 830 -32.40 4.01 15.20
C PHE A 830 -31.89 3.77 16.62
N ILE A 831 -31.32 4.82 17.22
CA ILE A 831 -30.98 4.89 18.64
C ILE A 831 -32.27 4.65 19.45
N PRO A 832 -32.37 3.58 20.27
CA PRO A 832 -33.48 3.38 21.19
C PRO A 832 -33.81 4.65 21.98
N ALA A 833 -35.09 4.99 22.15
CA ALA A 833 -35.51 6.19 22.89
C ALA A 833 -34.97 6.24 24.35
N SER A 834 -34.62 5.08 24.91
CA SER A 834 -33.93 4.93 26.20
C SER A 834 -32.57 5.64 26.26
N LEU A 835 -31.81 5.67 25.17
CA LEU A 835 -30.52 6.35 25.06
C LEU A 835 -30.67 7.88 25.02
N LEU A 836 -31.70 8.39 24.32
CA LEU A 836 -32.04 9.83 24.29
C LEU A 836 -32.51 10.35 25.66
N GLN A 837 -33.28 9.54 26.42
CA GLN A 837 -33.67 9.89 27.79
C GLN A 837 -32.53 9.78 28.81
N ARG A 838 -31.52 8.91 28.58
CA ARG A 838 -30.33 8.82 29.43
C ARG A 838 -29.35 9.96 29.21
N GLU A 839 -29.13 10.44 27.98
CA GLU A 839 -28.34 11.66 27.75
C GLU A 839 -28.96 12.89 28.43
N LEU A 840 -30.29 12.96 28.50
CA LEU A 840 -31.01 14.02 29.22
C LEU A 840 -31.00 13.84 30.75
N SER A 841 -30.93 12.60 31.26
CA SER A 841 -30.91 12.33 32.70
C SER A 841 -29.50 12.22 33.31
N GLN A 842 -28.45 12.03 32.50
CA GLN A 842 -27.04 12.03 32.90
C GLN A 842 -26.52 13.41 33.36
N GLN A 843 -27.27 14.50 33.13
CA GLN A 843 -26.96 15.79 33.76
C GLN A 843 -27.33 15.87 35.26
N SER A 844 -27.99 14.85 35.83
CA SER A 844 -28.68 15.01 37.13
C SER A 844 -28.31 14.02 38.24
N ILE A 845 -27.51 12.97 38.03
CA ILE A 845 -27.34 11.92 39.06
C ILE A 845 -25.88 11.48 39.18
N SER A 846 -25.14 12.18 40.04
CA SER A 846 -23.81 11.76 40.54
C SER A 846 -23.85 11.66 42.06
N SER A 847 -24.44 10.60 42.61
CA SER A 847 -24.17 10.15 43.99
C SER A 847 -24.93 8.86 44.29
N LEU A 848 -24.19 7.77 44.49
CA LEU A 848 -24.29 6.82 45.63
C LEU A 848 -24.03 5.35 45.25
N THR A 849 -23.14 4.78 46.07
CA THR A 849 -23.08 3.41 46.60
C THR A 849 -22.50 2.25 45.77
N THR A 850 -21.29 1.89 46.21
CA THR A 850 -20.69 0.56 46.38
C THR A 850 -21.66 -0.56 46.79
N GLN A 851 -21.55 -1.73 46.15
CA GLN A 851 -21.48 -3.03 46.84
C GLN A 851 -21.04 -4.18 45.90
N GLN A 852 -20.46 -5.20 46.55
CA GLN A 852 -19.64 -6.32 46.05
C GLN A 852 -20.36 -7.30 45.12
N SER A 853 -19.62 -7.88 44.16
CA SER A 853 -20.02 -9.08 43.41
C SER A 853 -19.00 -10.20 43.59
N THR A 854 -19.54 -11.38 43.85
CA THR A 854 -18.92 -12.68 44.12
C THR A 854 -18.47 -13.43 42.85
N GLU A 855 -17.56 -14.38 43.06
CA GLU A 855 -16.79 -15.19 42.11
C GLU A 855 -17.59 -15.91 41.01
N ILE A 856 -17.04 -15.92 39.79
CA ILE A 856 -17.39 -16.84 38.68
C ILE A 856 -16.09 -17.51 38.22
N GLU A 857 -16.08 -18.84 38.21
CA GLU A 857 -14.93 -19.67 37.80
C GLU A 857 -14.70 -19.64 36.28
N THR A 858 -13.61 -18.99 35.86
CA THR A 858 -12.97 -19.16 34.55
C THR A 858 -12.11 -20.44 34.55
N LEU A 859 -12.41 -21.38 33.65
CA LEU A 859 -11.55 -22.54 33.39
C LEU A 859 -10.24 -22.09 32.73
N SER A 860 -9.13 -22.10 33.48
CA SER A 860 -7.78 -21.88 32.94
C SER A 860 -7.16 -23.20 32.48
N MET A 861 -6.56 -23.21 31.28
CA MET A 861 -5.68 -24.28 30.83
C MET A 861 -4.23 -23.80 30.82
N LYS A 862 -3.35 -24.68 31.32
CA LYS A 862 -1.97 -24.44 31.73
C LYS A 862 -1.05 -24.12 30.54
N ASN A 863 -0.22 -23.10 30.73
CA ASN A 863 0.92 -22.76 29.88
C ASN A 863 1.93 -23.90 29.78
N SER A 864 2.31 -24.26 28.55
CA SER A 864 3.58 -24.91 28.26
C SER A 864 4.38 -24.05 27.28
N SER A 865 5.49 -23.52 27.77
CA SER A 865 6.44 -22.65 27.08
C SER A 865 7.42 -23.46 26.23
N SER A 866 7.37 -23.27 24.91
CA SER A 866 8.50 -23.38 23.97
C SER A 866 8.00 -23.07 22.57
N ALA A 867 8.19 -21.84 22.07
CA ALA A 867 7.75 -21.43 20.74
C ALA A 867 8.92 -21.53 19.75
N SER A 868 8.75 -22.37 18.73
CA SER A 868 9.58 -22.46 17.53
C SER A 868 9.15 -21.43 16.48
N PRO A 869 9.99 -21.13 15.45
CA PRO A 869 9.64 -20.20 14.38
C PRO A 869 8.43 -20.70 13.59
N ILE A 870 7.48 -19.81 13.34
CA ILE A 870 6.19 -20.04 12.66
C ILE A 870 6.43 -19.89 11.15
N GLY A 871 6.18 -20.95 10.38
CA GLY A 871 6.30 -20.95 8.91
C GLY A 871 5.13 -20.23 8.21
N VAL A 872 5.21 -20.08 6.89
CA VAL A 872 4.20 -19.34 6.09
C VAL A 872 2.78 -19.95 6.17
N ASN A 873 2.66 -21.28 6.16
CA ASN A 873 1.37 -21.97 6.35
C ASN A 873 0.80 -21.79 7.78
N ASP A 874 1.69 -21.52 8.71
CA ASP A 874 1.43 -21.32 10.11
C ASP A 874 0.92 -19.87 10.38
N ILE A 875 0.94 -18.97 9.38
CA ILE A 875 0.46 -17.58 9.47
C ILE A 875 -1.05 -17.48 9.21
N TYR A 876 -1.60 -18.24 8.26
CA TYR A 876 -3.07 -18.37 8.13
C TYR A 876 -3.66 -18.93 9.42
N ASP A 877 -2.99 -19.92 10.01
CA ASP A 877 -3.31 -20.40 11.35
C ASP A 877 -2.94 -19.40 12.46
N ALA A 878 -1.96 -18.51 12.30
CA ALA A 878 -1.62 -17.49 13.31
C ALA A 878 -2.65 -16.35 13.35
N VAL A 879 -3.15 -15.89 12.20
CA VAL A 879 -4.27 -14.93 12.13
C VAL A 879 -5.51 -15.55 12.77
N ASN A 880 -5.75 -16.86 12.58
CA ASN A 880 -6.81 -17.60 13.26
C ASN A 880 -6.50 -17.86 14.77
N ARG A 881 -5.24 -18.08 15.16
CA ARG A 881 -4.81 -18.28 16.57
C ARG A 881 -4.78 -16.97 17.36
N VAL A 882 -4.54 -15.82 16.72
CA VAL A 882 -4.70 -14.48 17.30
C VAL A 882 -6.18 -14.24 17.63
N LYS A 883 -7.10 -14.70 16.78
CA LYS A 883 -8.56 -14.69 17.04
C LYS A 883 -8.94 -15.53 18.26
N GLU A 884 -8.34 -16.71 18.44
CA GLU A 884 -8.53 -17.52 19.67
C GLU A 884 -7.86 -16.91 20.91
N LYS A 885 -6.73 -16.19 20.76
CA LYS A 885 -6.02 -15.55 21.88
C LYS A 885 -6.71 -14.29 22.39
N PHE A 886 -7.34 -13.50 21.51
CA PHE A 886 -8.05 -12.27 21.89
C PHE A 886 -9.28 -12.54 22.76
N SER A 887 -9.91 -13.71 22.60
CA SER A 887 -10.99 -14.18 23.47
C SER A 887 -10.55 -14.32 24.95
N ASN A 888 -9.25 -14.45 25.22
CA ASN A 888 -8.72 -14.67 26.58
C ASN A 888 -8.09 -13.42 27.24
N MET A 889 -8.03 -12.26 26.56
CA MET A 889 -7.22 -11.11 27.00
C MET A 889 -7.99 -9.83 27.35
N ILE A 890 -9.32 -9.85 27.40
CA ILE A 890 -10.15 -8.67 27.74
C ILE A 890 -9.97 -8.20 29.20
N VAL A 891 -9.26 -8.93 30.05
CA VAL A 891 -8.95 -8.48 31.41
C VAL A 891 -7.57 -7.80 31.48
N GLY A 892 -7.55 -6.53 31.09
CA GLY A 892 -6.57 -5.57 31.61
C GLY A 892 -5.45 -5.16 30.65
N GLN A 893 -5.65 -4.05 29.94
CA GLN A 893 -4.55 -3.14 29.59
C GLN A 893 -5.09 -1.76 29.16
N LYS A 894 -4.48 -0.71 29.71
CA LYS A 894 -4.84 0.70 29.50
C LYS A 894 -4.38 1.21 28.13
N THR A 895 -5.32 1.61 27.28
CA THR A 895 -5.08 2.32 26.02
C THR A 895 -5.02 3.84 26.23
N PRO A 896 -4.34 4.60 25.34
CA PRO A 896 -4.03 6.01 25.54
C PRO A 896 -5.29 6.87 25.42
N GLN A 897 -5.45 7.79 26.37
CA GLN A 897 -6.55 8.72 26.48
C GLN A 897 -6.56 9.74 25.32
N ASN A 898 -7.76 10.05 24.82
CA ASN A 898 -8.15 11.09 23.85
C ASN A 898 -8.37 10.67 22.39
N MET A 899 -9.34 9.79 22.16
CA MET A 899 -10.18 9.84 20.94
C MET A 899 -11.50 10.51 21.33
N ASN A 900 -11.77 11.71 20.80
CA ASN A 900 -13.04 12.43 21.00
C ASN A 900 -14.18 11.71 20.23
N PRO A 901 -15.46 11.84 20.68
CA PRO A 901 -16.58 11.06 20.18
C PRO A 901 -16.82 11.34 18.70
N ARG A 902 -16.61 10.29 17.90
CA ARG A 902 -16.49 10.29 16.45
C ARG A 902 -17.85 10.51 15.77
N LEU A 903 -17.80 10.96 14.52
CA LEU A 903 -18.79 10.60 13.50
C LEU A 903 -19.09 9.10 13.65
N LYS A 904 -20.35 8.71 13.89
CA LYS A 904 -20.71 7.29 14.02
C LYS A 904 -20.45 6.58 12.69
N GLU A 905 -19.40 5.77 12.65
CA GLU A 905 -19.12 4.83 11.56
C GLU A 905 -20.10 3.66 11.70
N ASP A 906 -20.86 3.37 10.64
CA ASP A 906 -21.78 2.22 10.60
C ASP A 906 -21.06 0.99 10.02
N TYR A 907 -21.50 -0.21 10.39
CA TYR A 907 -20.92 -1.48 9.95
C TYR A 907 -21.99 -2.44 9.44
N PHE A 908 -21.58 -3.36 8.57
CA PHE A 908 -22.42 -4.47 8.15
C PHE A 908 -21.61 -5.75 8.03
N VAL A 909 -22.31 -6.89 8.05
CA VAL A 909 -21.70 -8.21 7.92
C VAL A 909 -22.26 -8.91 6.70
N THR A 910 -21.40 -9.52 5.90
CA THR A 910 -21.83 -10.42 4.82
C THR A 910 -21.50 -11.85 5.17
N ILE A 911 -22.44 -12.76 4.92
CA ILE A 911 -22.23 -14.21 5.04
C ILE A 911 -22.31 -14.79 3.63
N GLY A 912 -21.33 -15.62 3.28
CA GLY A 912 -21.26 -16.28 1.99
C GLY A 912 -20.31 -17.46 2.01
N THR A 913 -20.22 -18.15 0.88
CA THR A 913 -19.42 -19.36 0.72
C THR A 913 -18.16 -19.07 -0.09
N GLU A 914 -17.04 -19.70 0.31
CA GLU A 914 -15.75 -19.63 -0.40
C GLU A 914 -15.22 -18.19 -0.51
N TYR A 915 -14.86 -17.59 0.64
CA TYR A 915 -14.17 -16.31 0.66
C TYR A 915 -12.91 -16.35 -0.23
N ARG A 916 -12.75 -15.33 -1.06
CA ARG A 916 -11.55 -15.12 -1.88
C ARG A 916 -10.78 -13.94 -1.32
N SER A 917 -9.54 -14.15 -0.90
CA SER A 917 -8.72 -13.03 -0.41
C SER A 917 -8.51 -12.00 -1.52
N LEU A 918 -8.32 -10.73 -1.16
CA LEU A 918 -8.08 -9.67 -2.17
C LEU A 918 -6.81 -9.96 -2.98
N LEU A 919 -5.78 -10.48 -2.31
CA LEU A 919 -4.49 -10.82 -2.91
C LEU A 919 -4.61 -11.90 -3.98
N GLU A 920 -5.33 -13.00 -3.71
CA GLU A 920 -5.55 -14.10 -4.65
C GLU A 920 -6.21 -13.65 -5.96
N ARG A 921 -7.01 -12.58 -5.93
CA ARG A 921 -7.72 -12.09 -7.13
C ARG A 921 -6.80 -11.36 -8.11
N PHE A 922 -5.68 -10.85 -7.62
CA PHE A 922 -4.68 -10.09 -8.37
C PHE A 922 -3.38 -10.86 -8.58
N SER A 923 -3.08 -11.86 -7.74
CA SER A 923 -1.91 -12.73 -7.92
C SER A 923 -2.22 -13.86 -8.89
N GLN A 924 -1.41 -14.01 -9.95
CA GLN A 924 -1.48 -15.15 -10.88
C GLN A 924 -0.99 -16.47 -10.27
N THR A 925 -0.57 -16.47 -9.01
CA THR A 925 -0.31 -17.70 -8.27
C THR A 925 -1.63 -18.46 -8.20
N SER A 926 -1.78 -19.42 -9.10
CA SER A 926 -2.62 -20.59 -8.92
C SER A 926 -2.05 -21.37 -7.73
N VAL A 927 -2.15 -20.80 -6.54
CA VAL A 927 -2.26 -21.66 -5.37
C VAL A 927 -3.58 -22.36 -5.65
N GLU A 928 -3.50 -23.64 -6.02
CA GLU A 928 -4.62 -24.55 -5.83
C GLU A 928 -5.04 -24.30 -4.39
N ALA A 929 -6.06 -23.46 -4.18
CA ALA A 929 -6.52 -23.13 -2.84
C ALA A 929 -6.64 -24.47 -2.13
N GLU A 930 -5.90 -24.63 -1.02
CA GLU A 930 -5.85 -25.90 -0.32
C GLU A 930 -7.30 -26.39 -0.18
N GLU A 931 -7.53 -27.71 -0.36
CA GLU A 931 -8.85 -28.32 -0.20
C GLU A 931 -9.69 -27.86 1.03
N PRO A 932 -9.14 -27.36 2.16
CA PRO A 932 -9.92 -26.97 3.33
C PRO A 932 -10.88 -25.76 3.19
N ILE A 933 -10.77 -24.89 2.18
CA ILE A 933 -11.63 -23.67 2.07
C ILE A 933 -12.82 -23.88 1.12
N ARG A 934 -12.76 -24.89 0.24
CA ARG A 934 -13.88 -25.20 -0.67
C ARG A 934 -15.13 -25.55 0.14
N ASN A 935 -16.26 -24.94 -0.22
CA ASN A 935 -17.56 -25.06 0.46
C ASN A 935 -17.64 -24.58 1.93
N ARG A 936 -16.66 -23.85 2.47
CA ARG A 936 -16.80 -23.26 3.81
C ARG A 936 -17.51 -21.92 3.77
N ARG A 937 -18.34 -21.66 4.78
CA ARG A 937 -18.98 -20.36 4.99
C ARG A 937 -18.05 -19.41 5.74
N CYS A 938 -18.08 -18.14 5.36
CA CYS A 938 -17.34 -17.08 6.02
C CYS A 938 -18.27 -15.91 6.32
N ALA A 939 -17.99 -15.21 7.43
CA ALA A 939 -18.60 -13.94 7.78
C ALA A 939 -17.56 -12.83 7.68
N ILE A 940 -17.87 -11.77 6.95
CA ILE A 940 -16.97 -10.63 6.73
C ILE A 940 -17.57 -9.38 7.36
N VAL A 941 -16.77 -8.65 8.16
CA VAL A 941 -17.15 -7.35 8.71
C VAL A 941 -16.70 -6.24 7.77
N TRP A 942 -17.62 -5.33 7.49
CA TRP A 942 -17.40 -4.19 6.62
C TRP A 942 -17.73 -2.89 7.34
N ARG A 943 -16.92 -1.85 7.11
CA ARG A 943 -17.28 -0.47 7.45
C ARG A 943 -18.01 0.20 6.27
N THR A 944 -18.89 1.16 6.56
CA THR A 944 -19.81 1.78 5.58
C THR A 944 -19.45 3.20 5.16
N ASP A 945 -18.49 3.81 5.82
CA ASP A 945 -18.06 5.16 5.49
C ASP A 945 -17.27 5.15 4.19
N ASP A 946 -17.47 6.19 3.38
CA ASP A 946 -16.55 6.55 2.31
C ASP A 946 -16.40 5.56 1.13
N TRP A 947 -17.44 4.78 0.81
CA TRP A 947 -17.54 3.95 -0.41
C TRP A 947 -17.60 4.76 -1.74
N ILE A 948 -17.04 5.97 -1.76
CA ILE A 948 -16.81 6.95 -2.85
C ILE A 948 -17.59 8.26 -2.69
N LYS A 949 -16.88 9.30 -2.24
CA LYS A 949 -16.47 10.45 -3.06
C LYS A 949 -15.21 11.10 -2.50
#